data_AF-A0A842N7V5-F1
#
_entry.id   AF-A0A842N7V5-F1
#
_cell.length_a   1.000
_cell.length_b   1.000
_cell.length_c   1.000
_cell.angle_alpha   90.00
_cell.angle_beta   90.00
_cell.angle_gamma   90.00
#
_symmetry.space_group_name_H-M   'P 1'
#
loop_
_entity.id
_entity.type
_entity.pdbx_description
1 polymer ?
#
loop_
_entity_poly.entity_id
_entity_poly.type
_entity_poly.pdbx_seq_one_letter_code
_entity_poly.pdbx_strand_id
1 'polypeptide(L)'
;MQVKVAQVEKIETMLPAMLVSATYDGVSKSAILKFYEPTEQKLFLWKDEIGHKPYCYSKLSPDELDFLQERDDVLEIKTVKKHDLIQDKEIEMSKITVDNPLSIGGNYGESIRNQIETWESDIKYYETYLYDRKLIVGKYYEITEGLLKPHNMEISNEVKLALKSLLWDKVDSNSMIDAEEFKEFISEWADLLNQPIPKIKRLSVDIEVEFEPGRFPDPKLAEKRITAIGLKGTDDFDQIFVLKTENTEQGNNELNENIKVTFYDLDKEKEMIADAFKMIEEFPFVLTYNGDEFDLPYLYNRAERLGISNQDNPLYMMRDSATLKHGVHIDLYRTLSNRSFQIYAFSQSYTDFTLNSVSKALLGKEKIDYGLDFDKLSLYQTANYCYNDAQLTYELTSFNGDLLMNLLVIIARIGRMPIDDIARMGVSQWIRSLLYYEHRKRNALIPKREELQKRTEGVMSDAVIKDKKYRGGLVVEPKEGIHFKVVVMDFASLYPSIIKVRNLSYETVRCSHEKCKENTVPQTNHWTCSKKNGLTSIIIGSLRDLRVNYYKSLSKKETLTDEQRQQYTVVSQALKVILNASYGVMGAEIFPLYFLPAAEATTAVGRHTILETINKCEGIGIEVLYGDTDSLFIKNPTEEQIQKVIEQ
;
A
#
# COMPACT_ATOMS: atom_id res chain seq x y z
N MET A 1 -5.91 -16.48 1.55
CA MET A 1 -5.87 -16.13 2.98
C MET A 1 -7.00 -16.91 3.62
N GLN A 2 -6.71 -17.94 4.40
CA GLN A 2 -7.68 -18.52 5.33
C GLN A 2 -7.16 -18.09 6.70
N VAL A 3 -8.01 -17.65 7.61
CA VAL A 3 -7.66 -17.39 9.02
C VAL A 3 -8.72 -18.06 9.86
N LYS A 4 -8.35 -18.92 10.81
CA LYS A 4 -9.31 -19.48 11.77
C LYS A 4 -9.53 -18.45 12.87
N VAL A 5 -10.62 -17.69 12.77
CA VAL A 5 -11.06 -16.76 13.82
C VAL A 5 -12.01 -17.52 14.76
N ALA A 6 -11.92 -17.29 16.07
CA ALA A 6 -12.90 -17.82 17.03
C ALA A 6 -14.32 -17.28 16.73
N GLN A 7 -15.36 -17.82 17.36
CA GLN A 7 -16.74 -17.36 17.15
C GLN A 7 -16.84 -15.84 17.31
N VAL A 8 -17.05 -15.15 16.19
CA VAL A 8 -17.31 -13.70 16.17
C VAL A 8 -18.77 -13.51 16.57
N GLU A 9 -19.02 -12.89 17.72
CA GLU A 9 -20.36 -12.54 18.16
C GLU A 9 -21.03 -11.57 17.18
N LYS A 10 -22.36 -11.69 17.03
CA LYS A 10 -23.13 -10.79 16.17
C LYS A 10 -23.11 -9.38 16.74
N ILE A 11 -22.67 -8.42 15.95
CA ILE A 11 -22.59 -7.01 16.35
C ILE A 11 -23.85 -6.29 15.91
N GLU A 12 -24.73 -5.93 16.86
CA GLU A 12 -25.95 -5.16 16.59
C GLU A 12 -25.67 -3.65 16.48
N THR A 13 -24.71 -3.14 17.26
CA THR A 13 -24.33 -1.73 17.27
C THR A 13 -22.82 -1.56 17.42
N MET A 14 -22.23 -0.66 16.64
CA MET A 14 -20.83 -0.26 16.73
C MET A 14 -20.72 1.24 16.50
N LEU A 15 -20.05 1.95 17.42
CA LEU A 15 -19.69 3.36 17.24
C LEU A 15 -18.82 3.55 15.98
N PRO A 16 -18.69 4.78 15.46
CA PRO A 16 -17.85 5.03 14.30
C PRO A 16 -16.42 4.49 14.47
N ALA A 17 -16.08 3.48 13.68
CA ALA A 17 -14.80 2.81 13.72
C ALA A 17 -14.18 2.75 12.32
N MET A 18 -12.86 2.84 12.25
CA MET A 18 -12.11 2.85 11.00
C MET A 18 -11.89 1.42 10.51
N LEU A 19 -12.31 1.08 9.29
CA LEU A 19 -11.97 -0.21 8.69
C LEU A 19 -10.46 -0.27 8.45
N VAL A 20 -9.71 -1.18 9.08
CA VAL A 20 -8.24 -1.23 8.95
C VAL A 20 -7.73 -2.45 8.21
N SER A 21 -8.46 -3.56 8.25
CA SER A 21 -8.06 -4.80 7.61
C SER A 21 -9.26 -5.67 7.25
N ALA A 22 -9.05 -6.66 6.39
CA ALA A 22 -10.04 -7.64 5.99
C ALA A 22 -9.36 -8.98 5.71
N THR A 23 -10.03 -10.08 6.05
CA THR A 23 -9.55 -11.43 5.78
C THR A 23 -10.70 -12.37 5.43
N TYR A 24 -10.39 -13.64 5.19
CA TYR A 24 -11.36 -14.69 4.95
C TYR A 24 -11.21 -15.79 6.00
N ASP A 25 -12.32 -16.12 6.66
CA ASP A 25 -12.37 -17.26 7.56
C ASP A 25 -12.82 -18.51 6.80
N GLY A 26 -11.94 -19.52 6.78
CA GLY A 26 -12.20 -20.80 6.12
C GLY A 26 -13.23 -21.67 6.83
N VAL A 27 -13.45 -21.47 8.13
CA VAL A 27 -14.41 -22.25 8.92
C VAL A 27 -15.82 -21.74 8.64
N SER A 28 -16.05 -20.45 8.79
CA SER A 28 -17.35 -19.85 8.49
C SER A 28 -17.59 -19.56 7.01
N LYS A 29 -16.58 -19.73 6.15
CA LYS A 29 -16.61 -19.46 4.71
C LYS A 29 -17.12 -18.05 4.38
N SER A 30 -16.64 -17.05 5.13
CA SER A 30 -17.10 -15.66 5.02
C SER A 30 -15.95 -14.67 5.17
N ALA A 31 -16.15 -13.44 4.67
CA ALA A 31 -15.21 -12.35 4.90
C ALA A 31 -15.29 -11.89 6.37
N ILE A 32 -14.16 -11.49 6.94
CA ILE A 32 -14.06 -10.88 8.27
C ILE A 32 -13.42 -9.51 8.09
N LEU A 33 -14.12 -8.46 8.51
CA LEU A 33 -13.63 -7.08 8.53
C LEU A 33 -13.10 -6.75 9.93
N LYS A 34 -12.01 -5.99 10.01
CA LYS A 34 -11.42 -5.53 11.27
C LYS A 34 -11.57 -4.02 11.37
N PHE A 35 -12.32 -3.54 12.35
CA PHE A 35 -12.61 -2.13 12.59
C PHE A 35 -11.89 -1.64 13.85
N TYR A 36 -11.09 -0.59 13.73
CA TYR A 36 -10.45 0.08 14.85
C TYR A 36 -11.35 1.20 15.38
N GLU A 37 -11.87 1.05 16.60
CA GLU A 37 -12.66 2.07 17.27
C GLU A 37 -11.71 2.98 18.08
N PRO A 38 -11.71 4.30 17.80
CA PRO A 38 -10.68 5.20 18.32
C PRO A 38 -10.85 5.58 19.79
N THR A 39 -12.04 5.45 20.38
CA THR A 39 -12.33 5.89 21.76
C THR A 39 -11.81 4.88 22.78
N GLU A 40 -12.15 3.61 22.61
CA GLU A 40 -11.69 2.49 23.42
C GLU A 40 -10.36 1.92 22.93
N GLN A 41 -9.91 2.32 21.73
CA GLN A 41 -8.68 1.85 21.09
C GLN A 41 -8.64 0.33 20.92
N LYS A 42 -9.76 -0.25 20.47
CA LYS A 42 -9.94 -1.70 20.28
C LYS A 42 -10.27 -2.05 18.85
N LEU A 43 -10.03 -3.31 18.51
CA LEU A 43 -10.47 -3.90 17.25
C LEU A 43 -11.78 -4.67 17.43
N PHE A 44 -12.74 -4.38 16.57
CA PHE A 44 -13.97 -5.13 16.39
C PHE A 44 -13.87 -5.97 15.12
N LEU A 45 -14.15 -7.26 15.24
CA LEU A 45 -14.22 -8.16 14.11
C LEU A 45 -15.68 -8.25 13.70
N TRP A 46 -15.98 -7.87 12.46
CA TRP A 46 -17.30 -8.02 11.89
C TRP A 46 -17.28 -9.10 10.83
N LYS A 47 -18.14 -10.10 10.99
CA LYS A 47 -18.28 -11.21 10.06
C LYS A 47 -19.33 -10.89 9.01
N ASP A 48 -19.09 -11.28 7.76
CA ASP A 48 -20.09 -11.14 6.70
C ASP A 48 -21.39 -11.90 7.03
N GLU A 49 -22.49 -11.16 7.07
CA GLU A 49 -23.85 -11.66 7.31
C GLU A 49 -24.72 -11.69 6.05
N ILE A 50 -24.26 -11.12 4.91
CA ILE A 50 -25.08 -11.04 3.69
C ILE A 50 -24.90 -12.25 2.76
N GLY A 51 -24.05 -13.21 3.16
CA GLY A 51 -23.83 -14.44 2.41
C GLY A 51 -23.10 -14.23 1.09
N HIS A 52 -22.19 -13.26 1.00
CA HIS A 52 -21.38 -13.06 -0.19
C HIS A 52 -20.53 -14.32 -0.46
N LYS A 53 -20.32 -14.66 -1.73
CA LYS A 53 -19.59 -15.86 -2.15
C LYS A 53 -18.50 -15.57 -3.17
N PRO A 54 -17.41 -16.36 -3.18
CA PRO A 54 -16.36 -16.26 -4.19
C PRO A 54 -16.92 -16.54 -5.58
N TYR A 55 -16.38 -15.87 -6.60
CA TYR A 55 -16.76 -16.12 -7.99
C TYR A 55 -15.65 -15.74 -8.97
N CYS A 56 -15.77 -16.23 -10.20
CA CYS A 56 -15.03 -15.74 -11.36
C CYS A 56 -15.99 -15.57 -12.56
N TYR A 57 -15.48 -15.03 -13.67
CA TYR A 57 -16.26 -14.89 -14.91
C TYR A 57 -15.71 -15.76 -16.04
N SER A 58 -16.56 -16.15 -16.98
CA SER A 58 -16.16 -16.76 -18.25
C SER A 58 -16.95 -16.15 -19.41
N LYS A 59 -16.37 -16.15 -20.62
CA LYS A 59 -17.06 -15.77 -21.86
C LYS A 59 -17.91 -16.92 -22.43
N LEU A 60 -17.74 -18.14 -21.93
CA LEU A 60 -18.60 -19.27 -22.26
C LEU A 60 -20.01 -19.06 -21.71
N SER A 61 -21.03 -19.46 -22.46
CA SER A 61 -22.43 -19.43 -22.01
C SER A 61 -22.67 -20.44 -20.88
N PRO A 62 -23.75 -20.29 -20.09
CA PRO A 62 -24.10 -21.26 -19.04
C PRO A 62 -24.22 -22.70 -19.59
N ASP A 63 -24.81 -22.89 -20.77
CA ASP A 63 -24.98 -24.19 -21.43
C ASP A 63 -23.63 -24.84 -21.77
N GLU A 64 -22.65 -24.05 -22.23
CA GLU A 64 -21.28 -24.54 -22.49
C GLU A 64 -20.54 -24.90 -21.19
N LEU A 65 -21.02 -24.42 -20.05
CA LEU A 65 -20.46 -24.64 -18.72
C LEU A 65 -21.25 -25.69 -17.92
N ASP A 66 -22.18 -26.43 -18.53
CA ASP A 66 -23.01 -27.44 -17.86
C ASP A 66 -22.17 -28.49 -17.11
N PHE A 67 -20.99 -28.85 -17.64
CA PHE A 67 -20.07 -29.79 -16.98
C PHE A 67 -19.52 -29.28 -15.63
N LEU A 68 -19.55 -27.96 -15.38
CA LEU A 68 -19.21 -27.40 -14.06
C LEU A 68 -20.38 -27.45 -13.09
N GLN A 69 -21.62 -27.52 -13.55
CA GLN A 69 -22.80 -27.61 -12.67
C GLN A 69 -22.88 -28.94 -11.93
N GLU A 70 -22.20 -29.99 -12.43
CA GLU A 70 -22.11 -31.30 -11.76
C GLU A 70 -21.20 -31.27 -10.52
N ARG A 71 -20.45 -30.18 -10.30
CA ARG A 71 -19.54 -30.05 -9.16
C ARG A 71 -20.27 -29.53 -7.92
N ASP A 72 -20.10 -30.22 -6.79
CA ASP A 72 -20.67 -29.82 -5.49
C ASP A 72 -20.17 -28.45 -4.98
N ASP A 73 -19.02 -27.99 -5.46
CA ASP A 73 -18.40 -26.73 -5.04
C ASP A 73 -18.82 -25.52 -5.90
N VAL A 74 -19.58 -25.75 -6.98
CA VAL A 74 -20.19 -24.72 -7.83
C VAL A 74 -21.63 -24.49 -7.37
N LEU A 75 -21.93 -23.27 -6.92
CA LEU A 75 -23.23 -22.93 -6.35
C LEU A 75 -24.22 -22.39 -7.38
N GLU A 76 -23.73 -21.61 -8.34
CA GLU A 76 -24.57 -20.95 -9.34
C GLU A 76 -23.73 -20.54 -10.56
N ILE A 77 -24.26 -20.75 -11.76
CA ILE A 77 -23.74 -20.15 -13.00
C ILE A 77 -24.85 -19.30 -13.60
N LYS A 78 -24.60 -18.00 -13.78
CA LYS A 78 -25.58 -17.09 -14.38
C LYS A 78 -24.98 -16.10 -15.36
N THR A 79 -25.73 -15.77 -16.40
CA THR A 79 -25.36 -14.69 -17.32
C THR A 79 -25.48 -13.34 -16.62
N VAL A 80 -24.44 -12.52 -16.73
CA VAL A 80 -24.39 -11.15 -16.26
C VAL A 80 -23.86 -10.22 -17.34
N LYS A 81 -24.24 -8.94 -17.26
CA LYS A 81 -23.73 -7.90 -18.15
C LYS A 81 -22.55 -7.19 -17.52
N LYS A 82 -21.49 -6.99 -18.31
CA LYS A 82 -20.28 -6.25 -17.96
C LYS A 82 -19.94 -5.25 -19.04
N HIS A 83 -19.31 -4.15 -18.65
CA HIS A 83 -18.74 -3.22 -19.62
C HIS A 83 -17.30 -3.62 -19.95
N ASP A 84 -17.01 -3.94 -21.21
CA ASP A 84 -15.67 -4.14 -21.73
C ASP A 84 -15.06 -2.78 -22.06
N LEU A 85 -14.14 -2.30 -21.21
CA LEU A 85 -13.50 -1.00 -21.39
C LEU A 85 -12.58 -0.94 -22.62
N ILE A 86 -12.01 -2.07 -23.04
CA ILE A 86 -11.10 -2.16 -24.19
C ILE A 86 -11.86 -1.94 -25.49
N GLN A 87 -13.01 -2.62 -25.63
CA GLN A 87 -13.85 -2.52 -26.82
C GLN A 87 -14.88 -1.38 -26.73
N ASP A 88 -15.07 -0.83 -25.53
CA ASP A 88 -16.03 0.23 -25.21
C ASP A 88 -17.48 -0.20 -25.49
N LYS A 89 -17.85 -1.40 -25.02
CA LYS A 89 -19.19 -1.98 -25.23
C LYS A 89 -19.65 -2.84 -24.06
N GLU A 90 -20.96 -3.04 -23.94
CA GLU A 90 -21.52 -4.05 -23.04
C GLU A 90 -21.30 -5.46 -23.63
N ILE A 91 -20.94 -6.41 -22.75
CA ILE A 91 -20.76 -7.82 -23.07
C ILE A 91 -21.50 -8.68 -22.05
N GLU A 92 -21.92 -9.87 -22.48
CA GLU A 92 -22.48 -10.90 -21.60
C GLU A 92 -21.37 -11.86 -21.18
N MET A 93 -21.38 -12.23 -19.90
CA MET A 93 -20.41 -13.11 -19.26
C MET A 93 -21.17 -14.09 -18.36
N SER A 94 -20.70 -15.33 -18.26
CA SER A 94 -21.15 -16.24 -17.20
C SER A 94 -20.41 -15.93 -15.90
N LYS A 95 -21.15 -15.64 -14.83
CA LYS A 95 -20.65 -15.53 -13.46
C LYS A 95 -20.75 -16.90 -12.79
N ILE A 96 -19.62 -17.49 -12.43
CA ILE A 96 -19.52 -18.79 -11.77
C ILE A 96 -19.28 -18.54 -10.29
N THR A 97 -20.30 -18.76 -9.46
CA THR A 97 -20.24 -18.59 -8.00
C THR A 97 -19.93 -19.92 -7.34
N VAL A 98 -18.97 -19.94 -6.41
CA VAL A 98 -18.49 -21.16 -5.75
C VAL A 98 -18.59 -21.06 -4.23
N ASP A 99 -18.50 -22.19 -3.55
CA ASP A 99 -18.64 -22.25 -2.09
C ASP A 99 -17.38 -21.77 -1.34
N ASN A 100 -16.20 -21.87 -1.95
CA ASN A 100 -14.92 -21.52 -1.36
C ASN A 100 -13.92 -20.96 -2.40
N PRO A 101 -12.98 -20.08 -2.00
CA PRO A 101 -12.05 -19.47 -2.96
C PRO A 101 -11.07 -20.43 -3.64
N LEU A 102 -10.75 -21.58 -3.03
CA LEU A 102 -9.81 -22.55 -3.59
C LEU A 102 -10.40 -23.29 -4.81
N SER A 103 -11.72 -23.36 -4.93
CA SER A 103 -12.41 -23.89 -6.11
C SER A 103 -12.13 -23.09 -7.37
N ILE A 104 -11.90 -21.77 -7.25
CA ILE A 104 -11.51 -20.92 -8.39
C ILE A 104 -10.04 -21.11 -8.74
N GLY A 105 -9.16 -21.04 -7.74
CA GLY A 105 -7.72 -20.99 -7.96
C GLY A 105 -6.89 -21.50 -6.78
N GLY A 106 -6.72 -22.82 -6.72
CA GLY A 106 -5.83 -23.53 -5.79
C GLY A 106 -4.68 -24.23 -6.52
N ASN A 107 -3.60 -24.54 -5.79
CA ASN A 107 -2.41 -25.23 -6.34
C ASN A 107 -2.56 -26.76 -6.41
N TYR A 108 -3.70 -27.30 -5.99
CA TYR A 108 -3.93 -28.74 -5.90
C TYR A 108 -5.25 -29.06 -6.62
N GLY A 109 -5.18 -29.56 -7.85
CA GLY A 109 -6.30 -30.21 -8.54
C GLY A 109 -7.03 -29.42 -9.65
N GLU A 110 -8.26 -29.85 -9.88
CA GLU A 110 -9.21 -29.42 -10.92
C GLU A 110 -9.88 -28.05 -10.61
N SER A 111 -9.12 -27.04 -10.18
CA SER A 111 -9.71 -25.70 -9.97
C SER A 111 -10.22 -25.11 -11.29
N ILE A 112 -11.28 -24.30 -11.23
CA ILE A 112 -12.00 -23.82 -12.43
C ILE A 112 -11.06 -23.09 -13.40
N ARG A 113 -10.16 -22.23 -12.88
CA ARG A 113 -9.21 -21.48 -13.73
C ARG A 113 -8.17 -22.35 -14.46
N ASN A 114 -8.00 -23.61 -14.04
CA ASN A 114 -7.10 -24.56 -14.70
C ASN A 114 -7.81 -25.34 -15.81
N GLN A 115 -9.15 -25.35 -15.83
CA GLN A 115 -9.95 -26.10 -16.80
C GLN A 115 -10.43 -25.23 -17.96
N ILE A 116 -10.82 -23.99 -17.67
CA ILE A 116 -11.36 -23.06 -18.64
C ILE A 116 -10.71 -21.70 -18.54
N GLU A 117 -10.91 -20.91 -19.59
CA GLU A 117 -10.53 -19.53 -19.56
C GLU A 117 -11.48 -18.73 -18.63
N THR A 118 -10.89 -18.12 -17.58
CA THR A 118 -11.62 -17.31 -16.60
C THR A 118 -11.07 -15.91 -16.45
N TRP A 119 -11.92 -14.95 -16.16
CA TRP A 119 -11.58 -13.57 -15.78
C TRP A 119 -11.79 -13.37 -14.28
N GLU A 120 -10.98 -12.47 -13.70
CA GLU A 120 -11.06 -12.07 -12.29
C GLU A 120 -10.94 -13.24 -11.30
N SER A 121 -10.29 -14.32 -11.72
CA SER A 121 -10.06 -15.55 -10.96
C SER A 121 -8.77 -15.54 -10.12
N ASP A 122 -8.03 -14.45 -10.15
CA ASP A 122 -6.75 -14.22 -9.46
C ASP A 122 -6.84 -13.08 -8.43
N ILE A 123 -8.04 -12.65 -8.09
CA ILE A 123 -8.32 -11.66 -7.04
C ILE A 123 -8.54 -12.38 -5.72
N LYS A 124 -7.91 -11.91 -4.62
CA LYS A 124 -8.12 -12.51 -3.31
C LYS A 124 -9.60 -12.33 -2.90
N TYR A 125 -10.16 -13.29 -2.16
CA TYR A 125 -11.59 -13.25 -1.85
C TYR A 125 -12.01 -12.03 -1.02
N TYR A 126 -11.24 -11.65 0.00
CA TYR A 126 -11.55 -10.46 0.79
C TYR A 126 -11.43 -9.17 -0.04
N GLU A 127 -10.54 -9.11 -1.04
CA GLU A 127 -10.49 -8.00 -2.00
C GLU A 127 -11.78 -7.95 -2.83
N THR A 128 -12.20 -9.10 -3.38
CA THR A 128 -13.49 -9.22 -4.10
C THR A 128 -14.66 -8.72 -3.26
N TYR A 129 -14.70 -9.13 -1.98
CA TYR A 129 -15.72 -8.69 -1.03
C TYR A 129 -15.69 -7.18 -0.80
N LEU A 130 -14.51 -6.60 -0.54
CA LEU A 130 -14.36 -5.15 -0.36
C LEU A 130 -14.81 -4.38 -1.61
N TYR A 131 -14.43 -4.83 -2.80
CA TYR A 131 -14.74 -4.16 -4.06
C TYR A 131 -16.24 -4.18 -4.35
N ASP A 132 -16.90 -5.34 -4.22
CA ASP A 132 -18.33 -5.47 -4.50
C ASP A 132 -19.20 -4.74 -3.48
N ARG A 133 -18.76 -4.69 -2.22
CA ARG A 133 -19.41 -3.90 -1.16
C ARG A 133 -19.05 -2.42 -1.20
N LYS A 134 -18.14 -1.99 -2.10
CA LYS A 134 -17.61 -0.62 -2.20
C LYS A 134 -17.06 -0.12 -0.86
N LEU A 135 -16.41 -1.01 -0.11
CA LEU A 135 -15.80 -0.72 1.17
C LEU A 135 -14.40 -0.15 0.96
N ILE A 136 -14.06 0.86 1.75
CA ILE A 136 -12.79 1.59 1.68
C ILE A 136 -12.05 1.39 2.99
N VAL A 137 -10.89 0.76 2.93
CA VAL A 137 -10.00 0.65 4.09
C VAL A 137 -9.48 2.05 4.46
N GLY A 138 -9.39 2.33 5.74
CA GLY A 138 -9.07 3.64 6.32
C GLY A 138 -10.24 4.61 6.40
N LYS A 139 -11.45 4.22 5.95
CA LYS A 139 -12.69 5.00 6.11
C LYS A 139 -13.43 4.57 7.38
N TYR A 140 -14.15 5.52 7.99
CA TYR A 140 -15.04 5.24 9.13
C TYR A 140 -16.38 4.63 8.71
N TYR A 141 -16.85 3.69 9.52
CA TYR A 141 -18.14 3.03 9.41
C TYR A 141 -18.77 2.88 10.78
N GLU A 142 -20.09 2.77 10.81
CA GLU A 142 -20.87 2.46 12.01
C GLU A 142 -21.77 1.25 11.72
N ILE A 143 -22.18 0.55 12.78
CA ILE A 143 -23.18 -0.51 12.68
C ILE A 143 -24.39 -0.07 13.49
N THR A 144 -25.56 -0.09 12.84
CA THR A 144 -26.85 0.21 13.46
C THR A 144 -27.84 -0.88 13.04
N GLU A 145 -28.45 -1.57 14.02
CA GLU A 145 -29.37 -2.69 13.78
C GLU A 145 -28.72 -3.80 12.93
N GLY A 146 -27.44 -4.10 13.19
CA GLY A 146 -26.64 -5.07 12.43
C GLY A 146 -26.20 -4.61 11.03
N LEU A 147 -26.63 -3.43 10.57
CA LEU A 147 -26.30 -2.91 9.25
C LEU A 147 -25.06 -2.01 9.27
N LEU A 148 -24.03 -2.42 8.53
CA LEU A 148 -22.81 -1.65 8.30
C LEU A 148 -23.07 -0.47 7.36
N LYS A 149 -22.81 0.76 7.81
CA LYS A 149 -23.01 2.01 7.06
C LYS A 149 -21.75 2.86 7.06
N PRO A 150 -21.39 3.52 5.94
CA PRO A 150 -20.31 4.50 5.93
C PRO A 150 -20.62 5.68 6.85
N HIS A 151 -19.65 6.08 7.66
CA HIS A 151 -19.73 7.26 8.52
C HIS A 151 -18.83 8.35 7.94
N ASN A 152 -19.44 9.42 7.41
CA ASN A 152 -18.69 10.56 6.87
C ASN A 152 -18.58 11.63 7.96
N MET A 153 -17.35 11.88 8.42
CA MET A 153 -17.09 12.96 9.38
C MET A 153 -17.12 14.33 8.69
N GLU A 154 -17.61 15.35 9.38
CA GLU A 154 -17.63 16.70 8.84
C GLU A 154 -16.21 17.27 8.69
N ILE A 155 -15.88 17.72 7.49
CA ILE A 155 -14.68 18.53 7.24
C ILE A 155 -14.95 20.00 7.61
N SER A 156 -13.90 20.71 8.06
CA SER A 156 -14.04 22.11 8.49
C SER A 156 -14.48 23.04 7.34
N ASN A 157 -15.13 24.15 7.68
CA ASN A 157 -15.57 25.13 6.67
C ASN A 157 -14.40 25.70 5.85
N GLU A 158 -13.22 25.83 6.45
CA GLU A 158 -12.02 26.26 5.72
C GLU A 158 -11.60 25.24 4.66
N VAL A 159 -11.63 23.95 5.00
CA VAL A 159 -11.31 22.83 4.11
C VAL A 159 -12.33 22.76 2.96
N LYS A 160 -13.63 22.95 3.27
CA LYS A 160 -14.70 23.06 2.26
C LYS A 160 -14.49 24.24 1.31
N LEU A 161 -14.12 25.42 1.82
CA LEU A 161 -13.85 26.61 1.01
C LEU A 161 -12.61 26.43 0.12
N ALA A 162 -11.54 25.89 0.67
CA ALA A 162 -10.33 25.57 -0.10
C ALA A 162 -10.61 24.54 -1.20
N LEU A 163 -11.47 23.55 -0.93
CA LEU A 163 -11.87 22.55 -1.92
C LEU A 163 -12.74 23.18 -3.01
N LYS A 164 -13.65 24.08 -2.66
CA LYS A 164 -14.40 24.87 -3.65
C LYS A 164 -13.43 25.67 -4.53
N SER A 165 -12.56 26.51 -3.95
CA SER A 165 -11.59 27.29 -4.74
C SER A 165 -10.70 26.40 -5.61
N LEU A 166 -10.29 25.22 -5.13
CA LEU A 166 -9.62 24.22 -5.97
C LEU A 166 -10.46 23.87 -7.21
N LEU A 167 -11.71 23.42 -7.00
CA LEU A 167 -12.60 22.95 -8.06
C LEU A 167 -12.99 24.05 -9.06
N TRP A 168 -13.11 25.30 -8.60
CA TRP A 168 -13.49 26.45 -9.43
C TRP A 168 -12.30 27.11 -10.13
N ASP A 169 -11.17 27.29 -9.43
CA ASP A 169 -10.09 28.18 -9.88
C ASP A 169 -8.83 27.44 -10.35
N LYS A 170 -8.59 26.22 -9.87
CA LYS A 170 -7.29 25.53 -10.02
C LYS A 170 -7.35 24.15 -10.67
N VAL A 171 -8.53 23.53 -10.72
CA VAL A 171 -8.71 22.31 -11.48
C VAL A 171 -8.83 22.71 -12.94
N ASP A 172 -7.75 22.47 -13.69
CA ASP A 172 -7.82 22.47 -15.13
C ASP A 172 -8.67 21.27 -15.56
N SER A 173 -9.98 21.50 -15.62
CA SER A 173 -10.97 20.55 -16.10
C SER A 173 -11.12 20.59 -17.61
N ASN A 174 -10.56 21.62 -18.28
CA ASN A 174 -10.59 21.76 -19.73
C ASN A 174 -9.71 20.71 -20.43
N SER A 175 -8.69 20.19 -19.74
CA SER A 175 -7.87 19.07 -20.24
C SER A 175 -8.51 17.69 -20.07
N MET A 176 -9.64 17.58 -19.36
CA MET A 176 -10.40 16.35 -19.23
C MET A 176 -11.53 16.31 -20.25
N ILE A 177 -11.85 15.12 -20.75
CA ILE A 177 -12.93 14.95 -21.75
C ILE A 177 -14.30 15.09 -21.07
N ASP A 178 -14.46 14.45 -19.90
CA ASP A 178 -15.58 14.70 -19.01
C ASP A 178 -15.08 15.43 -17.76
N ALA A 179 -15.30 16.74 -17.75
CA ALA A 179 -14.90 17.64 -16.67
C ALA A 179 -15.69 17.41 -15.38
N GLU A 180 -16.96 17.04 -15.48
CA GLU A 180 -17.82 16.86 -14.30
C GLU A 180 -17.49 15.55 -13.58
N GLU A 181 -17.28 14.45 -14.33
CA GLU A 181 -16.78 13.19 -13.76
C GLU A 181 -15.47 13.42 -12.99
N PHE A 182 -14.56 14.22 -13.54
CA PHE A 182 -13.29 14.51 -12.89
C PHE A 182 -13.44 15.31 -11.59
N LYS A 183 -14.35 16.31 -11.57
CA LYS A 183 -14.65 17.10 -10.37
C LYS A 183 -15.28 16.24 -9.27
N GLU A 184 -16.23 15.37 -9.63
CA GLU A 184 -16.83 14.41 -8.69
C GLU A 184 -15.75 13.51 -8.07
N PHE A 185 -14.82 13.01 -8.88
CA PHE A 185 -13.73 12.17 -8.40
C PHE A 185 -12.79 12.91 -7.44
N ILE A 186 -12.45 14.17 -7.73
CA ILE A 186 -11.66 15.01 -6.81
C ILE A 186 -12.40 15.21 -5.48
N SER A 187 -13.71 15.46 -5.51
CA SER A 187 -14.52 15.63 -4.30
C SER A 187 -14.55 14.35 -3.45
N GLU A 188 -14.81 13.19 -4.06
CA GLU A 188 -14.80 11.90 -3.35
C GLU A 188 -13.44 11.63 -2.67
N TRP A 189 -12.34 11.95 -3.36
CA TRP A 189 -11.00 11.83 -2.79
C TRP A 189 -10.75 12.81 -1.65
N ALA A 190 -11.14 14.07 -1.81
CA ALA A 190 -10.97 15.08 -0.76
C ALA A 190 -11.74 14.70 0.50
N ASP A 191 -12.99 14.26 0.36
CA ASP A 191 -13.83 13.81 1.47
C ASP A 191 -13.19 12.64 2.22
N LEU A 192 -12.60 11.68 1.48
CA LEU A 192 -11.93 10.54 2.08
C LEU A 192 -10.60 10.92 2.75
N LEU A 193 -9.74 11.67 2.05
CA LEU A 193 -8.38 11.98 2.51
C LEU A 193 -8.37 12.97 3.67
N ASN A 194 -9.42 13.77 3.82
CA ASN A 194 -9.62 14.65 4.96
C ASN A 194 -10.22 13.96 6.20
N GLN A 195 -10.63 12.69 6.12
CA GLN A 195 -11.06 11.96 7.32
C GLN A 195 -9.91 11.92 8.35
N PRO A 196 -10.19 12.06 9.65
CA PRO A 196 -9.15 12.05 10.67
C PRO A 196 -8.43 10.70 10.71
N ILE A 197 -7.19 10.71 11.16
CA ILE A 197 -6.41 9.50 11.37
C ILE A 197 -6.32 9.31 12.88
N PRO A 198 -6.89 8.24 13.44
CA PRO A 198 -6.87 8.06 14.88
C PRO A 198 -5.47 7.63 15.33
N LYS A 199 -5.11 7.93 16.57
CA LYS A 199 -3.93 7.32 17.20
C LYS A 199 -4.19 5.82 17.35
N ILE A 200 -3.31 5.01 16.80
CA ILE A 200 -3.43 3.54 16.80
C ILE A 200 -2.62 2.98 17.97
N LYS A 201 -3.31 2.41 18.96
CA LYS A 201 -2.70 1.66 20.06
C LYS A 201 -1.96 0.44 19.51
N ARG A 202 -0.69 0.28 19.85
CA ARG A 202 0.18 -0.75 19.26
C ARG A 202 1.27 -1.22 20.20
N LEU A 203 1.72 -2.45 20.01
CA LEU A 203 2.77 -3.12 20.77
C LEU A 203 3.88 -3.58 19.83
N SER A 204 5.11 -3.20 20.11
CA SER A 204 6.30 -3.76 19.49
C SER A 204 6.76 -4.98 20.26
N VAL A 205 7.08 -6.04 19.54
CA VAL A 205 7.55 -7.32 20.07
C VAL A 205 8.88 -7.68 19.41
N ASP A 206 9.83 -8.09 20.23
CA ASP A 206 11.13 -8.62 19.84
C ASP A 206 11.45 -9.85 20.71
N ILE A 207 12.15 -10.85 20.17
CA ILE A 207 12.56 -12.03 20.92
C ILE A 207 14.05 -12.32 20.80
N GLU A 208 14.57 -12.96 21.83
CA GLU A 208 15.90 -13.57 21.81
C GLU A 208 15.81 -15.07 22.04
N VAL A 209 16.71 -15.81 21.40
CA VAL A 209 16.73 -17.27 21.39
C VAL A 209 18.12 -17.75 21.81
N GLU A 210 18.19 -18.88 22.52
CA GLU A 210 19.47 -19.49 22.91
C GLU A 210 20.39 -19.63 21.67
N PHE A 211 21.60 -19.08 21.80
CA PHE A 211 22.61 -19.07 20.76
C PHE A 211 23.32 -20.43 20.64
N GLU A 212 23.57 -20.87 19.42
CA GLU A 212 24.44 -22.00 19.11
C GLU A 212 25.47 -21.58 18.06
N PRO A 213 26.78 -21.56 18.38
CA PRO A 213 27.81 -21.10 17.45
C PRO A 213 27.74 -21.80 16.09
N GLY A 214 27.65 -21.01 15.01
CA GLY A 214 27.63 -21.52 13.64
C GLY A 214 26.29 -22.08 13.17
N ARG A 215 25.22 -22.01 13.97
CA ARG A 215 23.87 -22.46 13.58
C ARG A 215 22.84 -21.39 13.89
N PHE A 216 22.23 -20.83 12.84
CA PHE A 216 21.10 -19.91 13.01
C PHE A 216 19.85 -20.71 13.44
N PRO A 217 19.08 -20.26 14.45
CA PRO A 217 17.85 -20.92 14.84
C PRO A 217 16.84 -20.96 13.68
N ASP A 218 16.28 -22.14 13.40
CA ASP A 218 15.22 -22.29 12.40
C ASP A 218 13.85 -21.99 13.05
N PRO A 219 13.16 -20.92 12.65
CA PRO A 219 11.87 -20.55 13.23
C PRO A 219 10.75 -21.55 12.95
N LYS A 220 10.90 -22.42 11.94
CA LYS A 220 9.95 -23.52 11.69
C LYS A 220 10.14 -24.68 12.66
N LEU A 221 11.38 -24.95 13.06
CA LEU A 221 11.69 -26.05 13.99
C LEU A 221 11.59 -25.60 15.46
N ALA A 222 11.92 -24.35 15.76
CA ALA A 222 11.87 -23.71 17.07
C ALA A 222 12.48 -24.56 18.21
N GLU A 223 13.65 -25.16 17.95
CA GLU A 223 14.26 -26.17 18.84
C GLU A 223 14.84 -25.58 20.12
N LYS A 224 15.37 -24.36 20.04
CA LYS A 224 16.08 -23.66 21.11
C LYS A 224 15.10 -22.88 21.99
N ARG A 225 15.48 -22.60 23.24
CA ARG A 225 14.60 -21.83 24.13
C ARG A 225 14.60 -20.36 23.75
N ILE A 226 13.48 -19.70 23.97
CA ILE A 226 13.39 -18.25 23.97
C ILE A 226 13.98 -17.76 25.30
N THR A 227 14.99 -16.89 25.23
CA THR A 227 15.72 -16.37 26.40
C THR A 227 15.19 -15.02 26.85
N ALA A 228 14.63 -14.21 25.94
CA ALA A 228 13.97 -12.97 26.28
C ALA A 228 12.83 -12.62 25.31
N ILE A 229 11.86 -11.82 25.80
CA ILE A 229 10.77 -11.25 25.00
C ILE A 229 10.58 -9.79 25.40
N GLY A 230 10.98 -8.88 24.53
CA GLY A 230 10.87 -7.43 24.70
C GLY A 230 9.54 -6.91 24.20
N LEU A 231 8.88 -6.08 25.02
CA LEU A 231 7.53 -5.55 24.76
C LEU A 231 7.51 -4.04 25.02
N LYS A 232 7.39 -3.24 23.95
CA LYS A 232 7.25 -1.78 24.01
C LYS A 232 5.94 -1.33 23.36
N GLY A 233 5.03 -0.72 24.13
CA GLY A 233 3.72 -0.29 23.64
C GLY A 233 3.46 1.20 23.73
N THR A 234 2.30 1.59 23.20
CA THR A 234 1.66 2.90 23.45
C THR A 234 1.36 3.11 24.94
N ASP A 235 1.15 4.36 25.33
CA ASP A 235 0.80 4.76 26.71
C ASP A 235 1.85 4.33 27.75
N ASP A 236 3.13 4.45 27.38
CA ASP A 236 4.28 4.13 28.23
C ASP A 236 4.29 2.69 28.77
N PHE A 237 3.71 1.76 28.01
CA PHE A 237 3.80 0.34 28.31
C PHE A 237 5.20 -0.19 28.01
N ASP A 238 5.93 -0.59 29.04
CA ASP A 238 7.33 -1.03 28.96
C ASP A 238 7.54 -2.32 29.77
N GLN A 239 7.81 -3.44 29.09
CA GLN A 239 7.98 -4.73 29.74
C GLN A 239 9.02 -5.61 29.03
N ILE A 240 9.77 -6.37 29.81
CA ILE A 240 10.74 -7.36 29.31
C ILE A 240 10.64 -8.63 30.13
N PHE A 241 10.50 -9.75 29.43
CA PHE A 241 10.52 -11.08 30.01
C PHE A 241 11.86 -11.74 29.75
N VAL A 242 12.43 -12.38 30.77
CA VAL A 242 13.76 -12.99 30.69
C VAL A 242 13.71 -14.37 31.31
N LEU A 243 14.15 -15.38 30.57
CA LEU A 243 14.32 -16.74 31.07
C LEU A 243 15.72 -16.86 31.70
N LYS A 244 15.78 -17.34 32.95
CA LYS A 244 17.06 -17.66 33.58
C LYS A 244 17.69 -18.86 32.89
N THR A 245 18.94 -18.70 32.46
CA THR A 245 19.75 -19.75 31.82
C THR A 245 20.81 -20.31 32.77
N GLU A 246 21.23 -21.55 32.54
CA GLU A 246 22.26 -22.20 33.38
C GLU A 246 23.60 -21.45 33.24
N ASN A 247 24.24 -21.19 34.38
CA ASN A 247 25.56 -20.54 34.46
C ASN A 247 25.63 -19.10 33.90
N THR A 248 24.50 -18.43 33.69
CA THR A 248 24.48 -17.01 33.31
C THR A 248 24.34 -16.13 34.55
N GLU A 249 25.27 -15.19 34.72
CA GLU A 249 25.21 -14.23 35.82
C GLU A 249 24.03 -13.26 35.62
N GLN A 250 23.43 -12.80 36.72
CA GLN A 250 22.33 -11.84 36.63
C GLN A 250 22.79 -10.48 36.08
N GLY A 251 24.02 -10.05 36.43
CA GLY A 251 24.57 -8.75 36.02
C GLY A 251 23.94 -7.56 36.75
N ASN A 252 24.24 -6.35 36.27
CA ASN A 252 23.69 -5.10 36.78
C ASN A 252 22.51 -4.63 35.92
N ASN A 253 21.47 -4.09 36.55
CA ASN A 253 20.34 -3.53 35.82
C ASN A 253 20.68 -2.16 35.24
N GLU A 254 20.80 -2.07 33.91
CA GLU A 254 21.02 -0.83 33.16
C GLU A 254 19.73 -0.29 32.52
N LEU A 255 18.62 -1.03 32.64
CA LEU A 255 17.32 -0.61 32.13
C LEU A 255 16.78 0.57 32.97
N ASN A 256 16.03 1.44 32.31
CA ASN A 256 15.33 2.53 32.96
C ASN A 256 14.31 2.01 33.99
N GLU A 257 14.12 2.73 35.09
CA GLU A 257 13.33 2.27 36.26
C GLU A 257 11.85 2.01 35.95
N ASN A 258 11.32 2.63 34.89
CA ASN A 258 9.96 2.44 34.41
C ASN A 258 9.74 1.13 33.64
N ILE A 259 10.81 0.43 33.25
CA ILE A 259 10.71 -0.81 32.47
C ILE A 259 10.49 -1.99 33.43
N LYS A 260 9.36 -2.68 33.27
CA LYS A 260 9.03 -3.83 34.10
C LYS A 260 9.81 -5.07 33.64
N VAL A 261 10.82 -5.46 34.41
CA VAL A 261 11.58 -6.71 34.19
C VAL A 261 10.94 -7.86 34.97
N THR A 262 10.61 -8.96 34.29
CA THR A 262 10.13 -10.20 34.94
C THR A 262 11.04 -11.37 34.57
N PHE A 263 11.63 -12.00 35.58
CA PHE A 263 12.46 -13.19 35.41
C PHE A 263 11.63 -14.46 35.60
N TYR A 264 11.80 -15.41 34.69
CA TYR A 264 11.23 -16.75 34.76
C TYR A 264 12.35 -17.75 35.03
N ASP A 265 12.09 -18.76 35.86
CA ASP A 265 13.03 -19.86 36.07
C ASP A 265 13.16 -20.71 34.79
N LEU A 266 14.27 -21.44 34.64
CA LEU A 266 14.61 -22.16 33.39
C LEU A 266 13.52 -23.12 32.89
N ASP A 267 12.77 -23.74 33.80
CA ASP A 267 11.67 -24.66 33.50
C ASP A 267 10.35 -23.95 33.18
N LYS A 268 10.33 -22.61 33.22
CA LYS A 268 9.14 -21.75 33.09
C LYS A 268 9.03 -20.99 31.76
N GLU A 269 9.72 -21.47 30.73
CA GLU A 269 9.62 -20.90 29.37
C GLU A 269 8.17 -20.91 28.84
N LYS A 270 7.40 -21.96 29.15
CA LYS A 270 5.99 -22.06 28.74
C LYS A 270 5.15 -20.94 29.34
N GLU A 271 5.29 -20.67 30.64
CA GLU A 271 4.61 -19.59 31.31
C GLU A 271 5.03 -18.23 30.76
N MET A 272 6.33 -18.03 30.48
CA MET A 272 6.85 -16.81 29.87
C MET A 272 6.19 -16.49 28.51
N ILE A 273 6.10 -17.48 27.62
CA ILE A 273 5.46 -17.31 26.31
C ILE A 273 3.94 -17.09 26.48
N ALA A 274 3.29 -17.83 27.38
CA ALA A 274 1.86 -17.65 27.64
C ALA A 274 1.54 -16.25 28.18
N ASP A 275 2.39 -15.69 29.05
CA ASP A 275 2.22 -14.33 29.55
C ASP A 275 2.51 -13.28 28.46
N ALA A 276 3.47 -13.50 27.56
CA ALA A 276 3.66 -12.67 26.37
C ALA A 276 2.44 -12.67 25.45
N PHE A 277 1.83 -13.83 25.24
CA PHE A 277 0.61 -13.95 24.43
C PHE A 277 -0.56 -13.17 25.00
N LYS A 278 -0.75 -13.16 26.33
CA LYS A 278 -1.77 -12.30 26.97
C LYS A 278 -1.54 -10.82 26.66
N MET A 279 -0.29 -10.35 26.77
CA MET A 279 0.04 -8.96 26.44
C MET A 279 -0.22 -8.65 24.96
N ILE A 280 0.16 -9.57 24.06
CA ILE A 280 -0.08 -9.43 22.62
C ILE A 280 -1.58 -9.30 22.29
N GLU A 281 -2.46 -10.05 22.98
CA GLU A 281 -3.92 -9.98 22.76
C GLU A 281 -4.55 -8.67 23.21
N GLU A 282 -3.96 -7.97 24.17
CA GLU A 282 -4.47 -6.68 24.68
C GLU A 282 -4.27 -5.52 23.70
N PHE A 283 -3.40 -5.68 22.70
CA PHE A 283 -3.08 -4.65 21.73
C PHE A 283 -3.69 -4.97 20.37
N PRO A 284 -4.41 -4.00 19.75
CA PRO A 284 -5.03 -4.24 18.46
C PRO A 284 -4.00 -4.35 17.33
N PHE A 285 -2.84 -3.71 17.48
CA PHE A 285 -1.75 -3.76 16.51
C PHE A 285 -0.48 -4.29 17.17
N VAL A 286 0.19 -5.22 16.48
CA VAL A 286 1.55 -5.67 16.82
C VAL A 286 2.52 -5.25 15.73
N LEU A 287 3.67 -4.75 16.16
CA LEU A 287 4.81 -4.36 15.35
C LEU A 287 5.95 -5.34 15.62
N THR A 288 6.69 -5.67 14.58
CA THR A 288 7.95 -6.41 14.68
C THR A 288 8.94 -5.84 13.67
N TYR A 289 10.20 -6.23 13.77
CA TYR A 289 11.18 -6.01 12.72
C TYR A 289 11.68 -7.36 12.21
N ASN A 290 11.24 -7.79 11.02
CA ASN A 290 11.46 -9.13 10.47
C ASN A 290 10.66 -10.26 11.17
N GLY A 291 9.60 -9.91 11.89
CA GLY A 291 8.79 -10.89 12.61
C GLY A 291 7.88 -11.75 11.73
N ASP A 292 7.68 -11.43 10.44
CA ASP A 292 7.05 -12.37 9.50
C ASP A 292 7.93 -13.59 9.23
N GLU A 293 9.27 -13.43 9.28
CA GLU A 293 10.23 -14.49 8.95
C GLU A 293 10.83 -15.16 10.17
N PHE A 294 10.88 -14.47 11.33
CA PHE A 294 11.50 -14.99 12.54
C PHE A 294 10.59 -14.97 13.77
N ASP A 295 10.38 -13.82 14.41
CA ASP A 295 9.82 -13.69 15.76
C ASP A 295 8.48 -14.41 15.95
N LEU A 296 7.50 -14.10 15.10
CA LEU A 296 6.15 -14.64 15.25
C LEU A 296 6.08 -16.13 14.84
N PRO A 297 6.69 -16.59 13.73
CA PRO A 297 6.81 -18.01 13.47
C PRO A 297 7.54 -18.77 14.58
N TYR A 298 8.62 -18.22 15.13
CA TYR A 298 9.38 -18.85 16.22
C TYR A 298 8.52 -19.00 17.47
N LEU A 299 7.87 -17.92 17.92
CA LEU A 299 6.92 -17.94 19.04
C LEU A 299 5.79 -18.94 18.80
N TYR A 300 5.22 -18.96 17.59
CA TYR A 300 4.12 -19.86 17.24
C TYR A 300 4.54 -21.34 17.37
N ASN A 301 5.63 -21.72 16.72
CA ASN A 301 6.10 -23.10 16.70
C ASN A 301 6.68 -23.51 18.06
N ARG A 302 7.34 -22.59 18.79
CA ARG A 302 7.84 -22.86 20.16
C ARG A 302 6.69 -23.12 21.13
N ALA A 303 5.65 -22.30 21.06
CA ALA A 303 4.45 -22.47 21.87
C ALA A 303 3.81 -23.85 21.66
N GLU A 304 3.68 -24.29 20.39
CA GLU A 304 3.17 -25.63 20.06
C GLU A 304 4.03 -26.74 20.68
N ARG A 305 5.37 -26.63 20.57
CA ARG A 305 6.31 -27.61 21.16
C ARG A 305 6.21 -27.72 22.68
N LEU A 306 5.93 -26.62 23.37
CA LEU A 306 5.74 -26.59 24.82
C LEU A 306 4.31 -26.98 25.24
N GLY A 307 3.46 -27.35 24.28
CA GLY A 307 2.08 -27.75 24.52
C GLY A 307 1.18 -26.59 24.95
N ILE A 308 1.44 -25.36 24.46
CA ILE A 308 0.44 -24.28 24.45
C ILE A 308 -0.52 -24.60 23.31
N SER A 309 -1.82 -24.63 23.61
CA SER A 309 -2.80 -25.02 22.61
C SER A 309 -2.89 -23.96 21.51
N ASN A 310 -3.27 -24.36 20.29
CA ASN A 310 -3.54 -23.39 19.25
C ASN A 310 -4.74 -22.49 19.59
N GLN A 311 -5.59 -22.78 20.59
CA GLN A 311 -6.64 -21.85 21.02
C GLN A 311 -6.05 -20.66 21.79
N ASP A 312 -5.08 -20.93 22.66
CA ASP A 312 -4.41 -19.94 23.53
C ASP A 312 -3.26 -19.18 22.82
N ASN A 313 -2.99 -19.50 21.55
CA ASN A 313 -1.99 -18.83 20.74
C ASN A 313 -2.65 -17.69 19.92
N PRO A 314 -2.30 -16.41 20.14
CA PRO A 314 -2.93 -15.30 19.43
C PRO A 314 -2.49 -15.16 17.98
N LEU A 315 -1.39 -15.84 17.62
CA LEU A 315 -0.78 -15.75 16.31
C LEU A 315 -1.47 -16.69 15.31
N TYR A 316 -1.37 -16.33 14.04
CA TYR A 316 -1.86 -17.10 12.92
C TYR A 316 -0.82 -17.09 11.79
N MET A 317 -0.36 -18.28 11.41
CA MET A 317 0.63 -18.44 10.34
C MET A 317 -0.05 -18.45 8.97
N MET A 318 0.42 -17.56 8.09
CA MET A 318 0.08 -17.58 6.68
C MET A 318 1.18 -18.29 5.89
N ARG A 319 1.05 -18.34 4.56
CA ARG A 319 2.02 -19.01 3.69
C ARG A 319 3.42 -18.39 3.80
N ASP A 320 3.49 -17.06 3.75
CA ASP A 320 4.74 -16.29 3.65
C ASP A 320 4.81 -15.14 4.68
N SER A 321 3.96 -15.19 5.71
CA SER A 321 3.87 -14.15 6.75
C SER A 321 3.18 -14.67 8.01
N ALA A 322 3.20 -13.87 9.07
CA ALA A 322 2.47 -14.12 10.30
C ALA A 322 1.48 -12.97 10.58
N THR A 323 0.38 -13.27 11.26
CA THR A 323 -0.57 -12.25 11.71
C THR A 323 -1.19 -12.61 13.06
N LEU A 324 -2.09 -11.77 13.55
CA LEU A 324 -2.90 -12.04 14.73
C LEU A 324 -4.29 -12.52 14.31
N LYS A 325 -4.86 -13.44 15.11
CA LYS A 325 -6.25 -13.88 14.93
C LYS A 325 -7.23 -12.74 15.05
N HIS A 326 -7.09 -11.93 16.09
CA HIS A 326 -7.96 -10.78 16.39
C HIS A 326 -7.33 -9.45 15.95
N GLY A 327 -6.03 -9.27 16.21
CA GLY A 327 -5.32 -8.01 15.90
C GLY A 327 -4.82 -7.87 14.46
N VAL A 328 -3.97 -6.88 14.23
CA VAL A 328 -3.26 -6.62 12.97
C VAL A 328 -1.76 -6.65 13.22
N HIS A 329 -1.00 -7.34 12.37
CA HIS A 329 0.47 -7.37 12.44
C HIS A 329 1.09 -6.55 11.30
N ILE A 330 2.00 -5.64 11.64
CA ILE A 330 2.81 -4.86 10.71
C ILE A 330 4.29 -5.22 10.93
N ASP A 331 4.90 -5.82 9.91
CA ASP A 331 6.35 -6.06 9.88
C ASP A 331 7.06 -4.82 9.29
N LEU A 332 7.87 -4.16 10.12
CA LEU A 332 8.59 -2.95 9.74
C LEU A 332 9.77 -3.22 8.81
N TYR A 333 10.34 -4.42 8.81
CA TYR A 333 11.38 -4.77 7.84
C TYR A 333 10.80 -4.77 6.43
N ARG A 334 9.66 -5.43 6.21
CA ARG A 334 8.96 -5.41 4.90
C ARG A 334 8.52 -4.00 4.50
N THR A 335 8.08 -3.21 5.47
CA THR A 335 7.62 -1.84 5.22
C THR A 335 8.77 -0.91 4.82
N LEU A 336 9.89 -0.95 5.54
CA LEU A 336 11.02 -0.03 5.35
C LEU A 336 11.98 -0.50 4.24
N SER A 337 12.00 -1.79 3.91
CA SER A 337 12.69 -2.30 2.71
C SER A 337 11.98 -1.97 1.40
N ASN A 338 10.71 -1.54 1.46
CA ASN A 338 9.97 -1.10 0.29
C ASN A 338 10.56 0.21 -0.26
N ARG A 339 11.11 0.14 -1.48
CA ARG A 339 11.77 1.26 -2.18
C ARG A 339 10.89 2.51 -2.30
N SER A 340 9.56 2.36 -2.39
CA SER A 340 8.66 3.52 -2.46
C SER A 340 8.62 4.31 -1.15
N PHE A 341 8.64 3.64 0.01
CA PHE A 341 8.79 4.31 1.30
C PHE A 341 10.19 4.90 1.45
N GLN A 342 11.23 4.10 1.23
CA GLN A 342 12.62 4.55 1.35
C GLN A 342 12.89 5.81 0.51
N ILE A 343 12.56 5.80 -0.79
CA ILE A 343 12.91 6.88 -1.72
C ILE A 343 11.96 8.07 -1.56
N TYR A 344 10.64 7.85 -1.56
CA TYR A 344 9.69 8.95 -1.69
C TYR A 344 9.17 9.48 -0.36
N ALA A 345 9.09 8.63 0.67
CA ALA A 345 8.73 9.07 2.01
C ALA A 345 9.97 9.50 2.81
N PHE A 346 11.06 8.74 2.77
CA PHE A 346 12.24 8.97 3.62
C PHE A 346 13.45 9.52 2.87
N SER A 347 13.30 9.93 1.61
CA SER A 347 14.35 10.58 0.81
C SER A 347 15.66 9.79 0.73
N GLN A 348 15.57 8.45 0.75
CA GLN A 348 16.69 7.52 0.70
C GLN A 348 17.73 7.75 1.80
N SER A 349 17.29 8.11 3.01
CA SER A 349 18.17 8.38 4.16
C SER A 349 18.94 7.16 4.67
N TYR A 350 18.50 5.95 4.32
CA TYR A 350 19.17 4.69 4.62
C TYR A 350 19.37 3.86 3.35
N THR A 351 20.44 3.06 3.29
CA THR A 351 20.77 2.16 2.17
C THR A 351 20.72 0.69 2.56
N ASP A 352 21.05 0.38 3.82
CA ASP A 352 20.92 -0.92 4.47
C ASP A 352 19.59 -1.00 5.24
N PHE A 353 19.02 -2.21 5.33
CA PHE A 353 17.68 -2.46 5.88
C PHE A 353 17.71 -3.20 7.22
N THR A 354 18.83 -3.18 7.94
CA THR A 354 18.85 -3.69 9.32
C THR A 354 18.18 -2.69 10.26
N LEU A 355 17.64 -3.18 11.39
CA LEU A 355 17.06 -2.32 12.42
C LEU A 355 18.04 -1.24 12.87
N ASN A 356 19.32 -1.57 13.02
CA ASN A 356 20.35 -0.62 13.41
C ASN A 356 20.51 0.51 12.38
N SER A 357 20.72 0.17 11.12
CA SER A 357 20.93 1.17 10.06
C SER A 357 19.74 2.09 9.88
N VAL A 358 18.53 1.53 9.92
CA VAL A 358 17.30 2.32 9.73
C VAL A 358 17.01 3.19 10.96
N SER A 359 17.19 2.66 12.17
CA SER A 359 17.03 3.45 13.41
C SER A 359 18.05 4.58 13.49
N LYS A 360 19.30 4.34 13.09
CA LYS A 360 20.33 5.38 13.07
C LYS A 360 19.95 6.50 12.10
N ALA A 361 19.49 6.15 10.91
CA ALA A 361 19.14 7.12 9.87
C ALA A 361 17.88 7.92 10.19
N LEU A 362 16.86 7.31 10.81
CA LEU A 362 15.56 7.95 11.03
C LEU A 362 15.37 8.52 12.44
N LEU A 363 15.98 7.90 13.45
CA LEU A 363 15.82 8.26 14.86
C LEU A 363 17.09 8.86 15.47
N GLY A 364 18.26 8.66 14.85
CA GLY A 364 19.56 8.99 15.44
C GLY A 364 19.94 8.08 16.61
N LYS A 365 19.33 6.89 16.70
CA LYS A 365 19.56 5.89 17.75
C LYS A 365 20.07 4.58 17.15
N GLU A 366 20.88 3.86 17.89
CA GLU A 366 21.51 2.60 17.45
C GLU A 366 21.13 1.46 18.39
N LYS A 367 21.30 0.22 17.89
CA LYS A 367 21.21 -0.97 18.73
C LYS A 367 22.29 -0.92 19.80
N ILE A 368 21.98 -1.42 21.00
CA ILE A 368 22.99 -1.63 22.04
C ILE A 368 23.97 -2.72 21.57
N ASP A 369 25.26 -2.44 21.71
CA ASP A 369 26.34 -3.41 21.48
C ASP A 369 27.25 -3.44 22.70
N TYR A 370 27.29 -4.60 23.37
CA TYR A 370 28.14 -4.84 24.54
C TYR A 370 29.57 -5.26 24.15
N GLY A 371 29.86 -5.48 22.86
CA GLY A 371 31.15 -5.98 22.39
C GLY A 371 31.44 -7.42 22.83
N LEU A 372 30.40 -8.15 23.22
CA LEU A 372 30.46 -9.54 23.68
C LEU A 372 29.64 -10.42 22.75
N ASP A 373 30.02 -11.70 22.65
CA ASP A 373 29.17 -12.71 22.04
C ASP A 373 27.87 -12.85 22.87
N PHE A 374 26.76 -13.13 22.20
CA PHE A 374 25.43 -13.14 22.82
C PHE A 374 25.31 -14.14 23.98
N ASP A 375 25.99 -15.29 23.89
CA ASP A 375 26.04 -16.32 24.94
C ASP A 375 26.79 -15.90 26.21
N LYS A 376 27.52 -14.78 26.16
CA LYS A 376 28.29 -14.23 27.29
C LYS A 376 27.58 -13.07 27.99
N LEU A 377 26.43 -12.64 27.48
CA LEU A 377 25.65 -11.58 28.12
C LEU A 377 25.07 -12.06 29.45
N SER A 378 25.10 -11.19 30.45
CA SER A 378 24.33 -11.40 31.68
C SER A 378 22.82 -11.34 31.41
N LEU A 379 22.00 -11.77 32.37
CA LEU A 379 20.55 -11.73 32.23
C LEU A 379 20.03 -10.30 32.02
N TYR A 380 20.57 -9.30 32.75
CA TYR A 380 20.18 -7.91 32.54
C TYR A 380 20.70 -7.30 31.23
N GLN A 381 21.88 -7.69 30.75
CA GLN A 381 22.36 -7.24 29.44
C GLN A 381 21.51 -7.82 28.30
N THR A 382 21.12 -9.09 28.40
CA THR A 382 20.17 -9.74 27.48
C THR A 382 18.83 -9.02 27.50
N ALA A 383 18.33 -8.69 28.69
CA ALA A 383 17.10 -7.93 28.87
C ALA A 383 17.17 -6.54 28.21
N ASN A 384 18.27 -5.82 28.43
CA ASN A 384 18.48 -4.48 27.88
C ASN A 384 18.62 -4.50 26.35
N TYR A 385 19.33 -5.49 25.80
CA TYR A 385 19.47 -5.70 24.36
C TYR A 385 18.12 -5.94 23.69
N CYS A 386 17.38 -6.97 24.13
CA CYS A 386 16.08 -7.33 23.55
C CYS A 386 15.05 -6.21 23.70
N TYR A 387 15.00 -5.57 24.87
CA TYR A 387 14.10 -4.43 25.07
C TYR A 387 14.48 -3.23 24.19
N ASN A 388 15.78 -2.96 23.99
CA ASN A 388 16.23 -1.90 23.09
C ASN A 388 15.73 -2.13 21.66
N ASP A 389 15.75 -3.36 21.17
CA ASP A 389 15.25 -3.70 19.83
C ASP A 389 13.73 -3.52 19.70
N ALA A 390 12.98 -3.98 20.70
CA ALA A 390 11.54 -3.72 20.80
C ALA A 390 11.26 -2.20 20.84
N GLN A 391 12.08 -1.44 21.58
CA GLN A 391 11.96 0.01 21.71
C GLN A 391 12.23 0.73 20.38
N LEU A 392 13.35 0.43 19.71
CA LEU A 392 13.70 1.02 18.42
C LEU A 392 12.60 0.73 17.38
N THR A 393 12.09 -0.50 17.36
CA THR A 393 10.99 -0.92 16.49
C THR A 393 9.71 -0.12 16.76
N TYR A 394 9.33 0.10 18.02
CA TYR A 394 8.21 0.97 18.37
C TYR A 394 8.45 2.42 17.91
N GLU A 395 9.63 2.96 18.20
CA GLU A 395 9.97 4.36 17.92
C GLU A 395 10.02 4.68 16.42
N LEU A 396 10.37 3.70 15.57
CA LEU A 396 10.25 3.79 14.11
C LEU A 396 8.80 4.00 13.64
N THR A 397 7.80 3.77 14.49
CA THR A 397 6.40 4.07 14.19
C THR A 397 5.86 5.30 14.89
N SER A 398 6.49 5.77 15.97
CA SER A 398 6.02 6.92 16.77
C SER A 398 6.72 8.24 16.47
N PHE A 399 7.87 8.20 15.79
CA PHE A 399 8.62 9.41 15.44
C PHE A 399 7.82 10.36 14.53
N ASN A 400 8.14 11.66 14.61
CA ASN A 400 7.49 12.74 13.85
C ASN A 400 5.94 12.68 13.93
N GLY A 401 5.43 12.35 15.11
CA GLY A 401 4.00 12.24 15.42
C GLY A 401 3.31 11.13 14.62
N ASP A 402 3.78 9.90 14.75
CA ASP A 402 3.24 8.72 14.08
C ASP A 402 3.31 8.76 12.53
N LEU A 403 4.35 9.40 11.98
CA LEU A 403 4.47 9.64 10.52
C LEU A 403 4.26 8.36 9.69
N LEU A 404 4.96 7.27 10.02
CA LEU A 404 4.87 6.02 9.27
C LEU A 404 3.48 5.40 9.34
N MET A 405 2.87 5.37 10.53
CA MET A 405 1.51 4.83 10.70
C MET A 405 0.47 5.67 9.93
N ASN A 406 0.60 7.00 9.97
CA ASN A 406 -0.28 7.90 9.23
C ASN A 406 -0.13 7.72 7.71
N LEU A 407 1.10 7.53 7.21
CA LEU A 407 1.34 7.18 5.80
C LEU A 407 0.66 5.87 5.42
N LEU A 408 0.79 4.82 6.25
CA LEU A 408 0.15 3.52 6.01
C LEU A 408 -1.37 3.62 5.93
N VAL A 409 -2.01 4.39 6.83
CA VAL A 409 -3.47 4.62 6.79
C VAL A 409 -3.90 5.33 5.51
N ILE A 410 -3.19 6.39 5.09
CA ILE A 410 -3.54 7.15 3.89
C ILE A 410 -3.31 6.32 2.62
N ILE A 411 -2.22 5.55 2.58
CA ILE A 411 -1.95 4.66 1.46
C ILE A 411 -2.98 3.52 1.42
N ALA A 412 -3.45 3.01 2.57
CA ALA A 412 -4.56 2.05 2.62
C ALA A 412 -5.87 2.64 2.08
N ARG A 413 -6.17 3.91 2.42
CA ARG A 413 -7.27 4.67 1.81
C ARG A 413 -7.14 4.70 0.29
N ILE A 414 -5.99 5.12 -0.23
CA ILE A 414 -5.78 5.25 -1.67
C ILE A 414 -5.81 3.90 -2.37
N GLY A 415 -5.06 2.91 -1.87
CA GLY A 415 -4.91 1.59 -2.46
C GLY A 415 -6.14 0.69 -2.33
N ARG A 416 -7.09 1.03 -1.44
CA ARG A 416 -8.26 0.19 -1.12
C ARG A 416 -7.89 -1.19 -0.57
N MET A 417 -6.80 -1.27 0.19
CA MET A 417 -6.23 -2.52 0.71
C MET A 417 -6.08 -2.47 2.23
N PRO A 418 -6.16 -3.63 2.91
CA PRO A 418 -5.77 -3.76 4.32
C PRO A 418 -4.42 -3.11 4.63
N ILE A 419 -4.32 -2.45 5.79
CA ILE A 419 -3.08 -1.75 6.19
C ILE A 419 -1.87 -2.70 6.27
N ASP A 420 -2.12 -3.95 6.65
CA ASP A 420 -1.13 -5.01 6.77
C ASP A 420 -0.72 -5.59 5.41
N ASP A 421 -1.57 -5.49 4.37
CA ASP A 421 -1.15 -5.75 2.98
C ASP A 421 -0.31 -4.58 2.44
N ILE A 422 -0.69 -3.32 2.74
CA ILE A 422 0.09 -2.14 2.33
C ILE A 422 1.52 -2.21 2.87
N ALA A 423 1.68 -2.58 4.14
CA ALA A 423 2.97 -2.74 4.80
C ALA A 423 3.88 -3.80 4.15
N ARG A 424 3.29 -4.84 3.52
CA ARG A 424 4.04 -5.99 2.97
C ARG A 424 4.27 -5.92 1.47
N MET A 425 3.38 -5.24 0.74
CA MET A 425 3.36 -5.28 -0.72
C MET A 425 3.98 -4.03 -1.35
N GLY A 426 4.56 -4.18 -2.54
CA GLY A 426 5.09 -3.07 -3.31
C GLY A 426 3.99 -2.19 -3.91
N VAL A 427 4.34 -0.96 -4.28
CA VAL A 427 3.42 0.06 -4.82
C VAL A 427 2.61 -0.39 -6.04
N SER A 428 3.13 -1.31 -6.85
CA SER A 428 2.38 -1.91 -7.98
C SER A 428 1.10 -2.59 -7.52
N GLN A 429 1.11 -3.24 -6.37
CA GLN A 429 -0.06 -3.93 -5.84
C GLN A 429 -1.09 -2.94 -5.28
N TRP A 430 -0.64 -1.84 -4.69
CA TRP A 430 -1.53 -0.77 -4.22
C TRP A 430 -2.30 -0.14 -5.38
N ILE A 431 -1.60 0.17 -6.48
CA ILE A 431 -2.22 0.73 -7.69
C ILE A 431 -3.10 -0.30 -8.39
N ARG A 432 -2.72 -1.58 -8.41
CA ARG A 432 -3.57 -2.67 -8.93
C ARG A 432 -4.91 -2.70 -8.20
N SER A 433 -4.89 -2.75 -6.87
CA SER A 433 -6.11 -2.82 -6.06
C SER A 433 -7.00 -1.59 -6.27
N LEU A 434 -6.41 -0.39 -6.33
CA LEU A 434 -7.15 0.83 -6.65
C LEU A 434 -7.84 0.74 -8.03
N LEU A 435 -7.10 0.35 -9.08
CA LEU A 435 -7.70 0.19 -10.40
C LEU A 435 -8.80 -0.86 -10.39
N TYR A 436 -8.60 -2.02 -9.76
CA TYR A 436 -9.60 -3.10 -9.70
C TYR A 436 -10.87 -2.66 -8.97
N TYR A 437 -10.73 -1.95 -7.85
CA TYR A 437 -11.86 -1.35 -7.15
C TYR A 437 -12.66 -0.43 -8.08
N GLU A 438 -11.99 0.42 -8.86
CA GLU A 438 -12.65 1.36 -9.76
C GLU A 438 -13.31 0.70 -10.99
N HIS A 439 -12.77 -0.44 -11.46
CA HIS A 439 -13.46 -1.28 -12.45
C HIS A 439 -14.76 -1.86 -11.87
N ARG A 440 -14.69 -2.42 -10.66
CA ARG A 440 -15.84 -3.01 -9.98
C ARG A 440 -16.91 -1.97 -9.66
N LYS A 441 -16.52 -0.76 -9.22
CA LYS A 441 -17.44 0.38 -9.01
C LYS A 441 -18.23 0.72 -10.28
N ARG A 442 -17.62 0.58 -11.46
CA ARG A 442 -18.20 0.88 -12.79
C ARG A 442 -18.87 -0.32 -13.47
N ASN A 443 -18.96 -1.48 -12.80
CA ASN A 443 -19.38 -2.74 -13.41
C ASN A 443 -18.60 -3.09 -14.71
N ALA A 444 -17.33 -2.67 -14.77
CA ALA A 444 -16.43 -2.99 -15.87
C ALA A 444 -15.75 -4.34 -15.63
N LEU A 445 -15.49 -5.08 -16.70
CA LEU A 445 -14.65 -6.28 -16.66
C LEU A 445 -13.19 -5.86 -16.50
N ILE A 446 -12.48 -6.44 -15.54
CA ILE A 446 -11.03 -6.28 -15.44
C ILE A 446 -10.40 -7.14 -16.55
N PRO A 447 -9.64 -6.53 -17.49
CA PRO A 447 -9.10 -7.26 -18.62
C PRO A 447 -7.95 -8.17 -18.19
N LYS A 448 -7.73 -9.22 -18.97
CA LYS A 448 -6.53 -10.03 -18.85
C LYS A 448 -5.32 -9.35 -19.45
N ARG A 449 -4.15 -9.72 -18.93
CA ARG A 449 -2.86 -9.29 -19.48
C ARG A 449 -2.72 -9.64 -20.96
N GLU A 450 -3.13 -10.84 -21.36
CA GLU A 450 -3.03 -11.31 -22.74
C GLU A 450 -3.88 -10.45 -23.69
N GLU A 451 -5.04 -9.96 -23.24
CA GLU A 451 -5.89 -9.05 -24.02
C GLU A 451 -5.22 -7.69 -24.26
N LEU A 452 -4.48 -7.19 -23.28
CA LEU A 452 -3.69 -5.96 -23.41
C LEU A 452 -2.45 -6.16 -24.30
N GLN A 453 -1.80 -7.32 -24.21
CA GLN A 453 -0.64 -7.66 -25.04
C GLN A 453 -0.99 -7.71 -26.52
N LYS A 454 -2.12 -8.31 -26.90
CA LYS A 454 -2.61 -8.32 -28.30
C LYS A 454 -2.76 -6.91 -28.88
N ARG A 455 -3.12 -5.92 -28.04
CA ARG A 455 -3.24 -4.50 -28.46
C ARG A 455 -1.90 -3.77 -28.59
N THR A 456 -0.80 -4.43 -28.23
CA THR A 456 0.58 -3.97 -28.42
C THR A 456 1.17 -4.50 -29.74
N GLU A 457 0.42 -5.29 -30.51
CA GLU A 457 0.85 -5.73 -31.84
C GLU A 457 0.94 -4.54 -32.82
N GLY A 458 2.01 -4.51 -33.64
CA GLY A 458 2.28 -3.43 -34.59
C GLY A 458 2.87 -2.15 -33.97
N VAL A 459 3.32 -2.20 -32.71
CA VAL A 459 4.08 -1.12 -32.08
C VAL A 459 5.52 -1.13 -32.63
N MET A 460 5.93 -0.02 -33.25
CA MET A 460 7.32 0.20 -33.61
C MET A 460 8.07 0.68 -32.37
N SER A 461 8.73 -0.22 -31.66
CA SER A 461 9.59 0.17 -30.53
C SER A 461 11.00 0.47 -31.04
N ASP A 462 11.43 1.72 -30.98
CA ASP A 462 12.86 2.07 -31.04
C ASP A 462 13.54 1.64 -29.74
N ALA A 463 13.70 0.32 -29.54
CA ALA A 463 14.37 -0.23 -28.37
C ALA A 463 15.89 -0.07 -28.53
N VAL A 464 16.47 0.89 -27.81
CA VAL A 464 17.92 1.01 -27.63
C VAL A 464 18.22 0.58 -26.19
N ILE A 465 18.86 -0.60 -26.04
CA ILE A 465 19.44 -1.24 -24.83
C ILE A 465 18.67 -2.48 -24.32
N LYS A 466 19.45 -3.53 -24.00
CA LYS A 466 19.08 -4.94 -23.76
C LYS A 466 18.04 -5.24 -22.66
N ASP A 467 17.66 -4.29 -21.81
CA ASP A 467 16.76 -4.53 -20.66
C ASP A 467 15.53 -3.60 -20.57
N LYS A 468 15.37 -2.62 -21.48
CA LYS A 468 14.20 -1.72 -21.50
C LYS A 468 13.52 -1.77 -22.86
N LYS A 469 12.23 -2.12 -22.90
CA LYS A 469 11.43 -2.23 -24.13
C LYS A 469 10.99 -0.89 -24.72
N TYR A 470 11.23 0.22 -24.03
CA TYR A 470 10.93 1.57 -24.52
C TYR A 470 11.94 2.62 -24.08
N ARG A 471 12.05 3.70 -24.86
CA ARG A 471 12.93 4.84 -24.57
C ARG A 471 12.44 5.61 -23.34
N GLY A 472 13.33 5.85 -22.38
CA GLY A 472 13.05 6.59 -21.15
C GLY A 472 12.95 8.12 -21.32
N GLY A 473 13.13 8.85 -20.22
CA GLY A 473 13.21 10.32 -20.20
C GLY A 473 14.34 10.88 -21.07
N LEU A 474 14.27 12.17 -21.38
CA LEU A 474 15.36 12.88 -22.05
C LEU A 474 16.33 13.41 -20.99
N VAL A 475 17.62 13.13 -21.17
CA VAL A 475 18.69 13.79 -20.43
C VAL A 475 19.49 14.59 -21.44
N VAL A 476 19.67 15.88 -21.15
CA VAL A 476 20.54 16.77 -21.92
C VAL A 476 21.91 16.75 -21.27
N GLU A 477 22.95 16.47 -22.05
CA GLU A 477 24.31 16.44 -21.54
C GLU A 477 24.70 17.79 -20.90
N PRO A 478 25.34 17.78 -19.72
CA PRO A 478 25.72 19.00 -19.05
C PRO A 478 26.83 19.72 -19.82
N LYS A 479 26.72 21.05 -19.93
CA LYS A 479 27.85 21.89 -20.37
C LYS A 479 28.88 21.94 -19.25
N GLU A 480 29.99 21.22 -19.44
CA GLU A 480 31.07 21.15 -18.46
C GLU A 480 31.63 22.53 -18.11
N GLY A 481 31.98 22.72 -16.84
CA GLY A 481 32.59 23.95 -16.32
C GLY A 481 31.91 24.47 -15.07
N ILE A 482 32.39 25.62 -14.60
CA ILE A 482 31.83 26.33 -13.44
C ILE A 482 30.87 27.39 -13.95
N HIS A 483 29.60 27.28 -13.57
CA HIS A 483 28.55 28.23 -13.96
C HIS A 483 28.01 28.96 -12.74
N PHE A 484 27.79 30.26 -12.88
CA PHE A 484 27.20 31.10 -11.83
C PHE A 484 25.81 31.55 -12.25
N LYS A 485 24.96 31.86 -11.25
CA LYS A 485 23.57 32.32 -11.43
C LYS A 485 22.73 31.34 -12.26
N VAL A 486 22.79 30.07 -11.90
CA VAL A 486 21.98 29.01 -12.50
C VAL A 486 20.63 28.95 -11.80
N VAL A 487 19.55 28.93 -12.59
CA VAL A 487 18.17 28.74 -12.11
C VAL A 487 17.72 27.35 -12.55
N VAL A 488 17.08 26.61 -11.64
CA VAL A 488 16.50 25.30 -11.93
C VAL A 488 14.99 25.48 -12.10
N MET A 489 14.48 25.07 -13.26
CA MET A 489 13.06 25.04 -13.56
C MET A 489 12.60 23.58 -13.61
N ASP A 490 11.61 23.23 -12.79
CA ASP A 490 11.12 21.86 -12.61
C ASP A 490 9.64 21.76 -13.01
N PHE A 491 9.28 20.72 -13.75
CA PHE A 491 7.90 20.40 -14.04
C PHE A 491 7.27 19.66 -12.86
N ALA A 492 6.37 20.34 -12.14
CA ALA A 492 5.69 19.76 -10.99
C ALA A 492 4.91 18.47 -11.35
N SER A 493 5.50 17.32 -11.02
CA SER A 493 4.94 15.98 -11.32
C SER A 493 4.68 15.79 -12.82
N LEU A 494 5.73 15.92 -13.65
CA LEU A 494 5.64 15.86 -15.11
C LEU A 494 4.81 14.69 -15.63
N TYR A 495 5.20 13.44 -15.31
CA TYR A 495 4.51 12.26 -15.84
C TYR A 495 3.05 12.11 -15.39
N PRO A 496 2.69 12.27 -14.10
CA PRO A 496 1.29 12.35 -13.70
C PRO A 496 0.48 13.43 -14.44
N SER A 497 1.10 14.59 -14.71
CA SER A 497 0.45 15.67 -15.46
C SER A 497 0.22 15.29 -16.93
N ILE A 498 1.19 14.63 -17.57
CA ILE A 498 1.05 14.10 -18.94
C ILE A 498 -0.04 13.03 -19.02
N ILE A 499 -0.07 12.10 -18.06
CA ILE A 499 -1.08 11.04 -17.98
C ILE A 499 -2.49 11.65 -17.94
N LYS A 500 -2.68 12.70 -17.13
CA LYS A 500 -3.93 13.47 -17.08
C LYS A 500 -4.23 14.12 -18.43
N VAL A 501 -3.40 15.07 -18.85
CA VAL A 501 -3.66 15.99 -19.98
C VAL A 501 -3.78 15.26 -21.32
N ARG A 502 -3.04 14.17 -21.53
CA ARG A 502 -3.08 13.40 -22.78
C ARG A 502 -4.03 12.21 -22.71
N ASN A 503 -4.80 12.09 -21.62
CA ASN A 503 -5.76 11.01 -21.40
C ASN A 503 -5.15 9.60 -21.55
N LEU A 504 -4.01 9.37 -20.90
CA LEU A 504 -3.25 8.12 -21.04
C LEU A 504 -3.73 7.06 -20.05
N SER A 505 -4.30 5.98 -20.59
CA SER A 505 -4.73 4.79 -19.85
C SER A 505 -4.70 3.58 -20.78
N TYR A 506 -4.78 2.37 -20.22
CA TYR A 506 -4.67 1.14 -21.01
C TYR A 506 -5.81 1.00 -22.03
N GLU A 507 -6.99 1.54 -21.74
CA GLU A 507 -8.20 1.49 -22.57
C GLU A 507 -8.37 2.70 -23.50
N THR A 508 -7.69 3.82 -23.22
CA THR A 508 -7.80 5.06 -24.03
C THR A 508 -6.67 5.23 -25.02
N VAL A 509 -5.48 4.71 -24.74
CA VAL A 509 -4.37 4.69 -25.69
C VAL A 509 -4.63 3.56 -26.70
N ARG A 510 -4.55 3.87 -27.99
CA ARG A 510 -4.91 2.96 -29.09
C ARG A 510 -6.34 2.40 -28.91
N CYS A 511 -7.31 3.27 -28.59
CA CYS A 511 -8.71 2.86 -28.46
C CYS A 511 -9.31 2.43 -29.81
N SER A 512 -10.44 1.73 -29.77
CA SER A 512 -11.15 1.20 -30.95
C SER A 512 -11.86 2.27 -31.81
N HIS A 513 -11.89 3.53 -31.37
CA HIS A 513 -12.63 4.58 -32.06
C HIS A 513 -11.85 5.14 -33.26
N GLU A 514 -12.37 4.97 -34.48
CA GLU A 514 -11.68 5.36 -35.72
C GLU A 514 -11.28 6.85 -35.76
N LYS A 515 -12.18 7.75 -35.36
CA LYS A 515 -11.90 9.20 -35.30
C LYS A 515 -10.77 9.56 -34.33
N CYS A 516 -10.52 8.76 -33.30
CA CYS A 516 -9.47 9.05 -32.33
C CYS A 516 -8.07 8.81 -32.89
N LYS A 517 -7.91 8.10 -34.02
CA LYS A 517 -6.62 7.92 -34.69
C LYS A 517 -6.00 9.24 -35.16
N GLU A 518 -6.81 10.28 -35.35
CA GLU A 518 -6.37 11.64 -35.67
C GLU A 518 -5.70 12.33 -34.46
N ASN A 519 -6.01 11.91 -33.23
CA ASN A 519 -5.44 12.44 -32.00
C ASN A 519 -4.11 11.74 -31.65
N THR A 520 -3.12 11.93 -32.51
CA THR A 520 -1.82 11.24 -32.43
C THR A 520 -0.98 11.72 -31.25
N VAL A 521 -0.12 10.83 -30.75
CA VAL A 521 0.89 11.14 -29.74
C VAL A 521 2.23 11.46 -30.44
N PRO A 522 2.83 12.64 -30.19
CA PRO A 522 4.09 13.04 -30.82
C PRO A 522 5.19 11.98 -30.69
N GLN A 523 6.00 11.82 -31.75
CA GLN A 523 7.12 10.88 -31.81
C GLN A 523 6.76 9.39 -31.65
N THR A 524 5.48 9.02 -31.85
CA THR A 524 5.02 7.62 -31.77
C THR A 524 3.97 7.33 -32.84
N ASN A 525 3.57 6.07 -33.00
CA ASN A 525 2.41 5.66 -33.81
C ASN A 525 1.15 5.44 -32.96
N HIS A 526 1.10 6.01 -31.74
CA HIS A 526 -0.02 5.89 -30.82
C HIS A 526 -1.01 7.05 -30.98
N TRP A 527 -2.25 6.83 -30.55
CA TRP A 527 -3.29 7.85 -30.45
C TRP A 527 -4.04 7.70 -29.14
N THR A 528 -4.76 8.75 -28.72
CA THR A 528 -5.51 8.75 -27.46
C THR A 528 -6.99 9.06 -27.68
N CYS A 529 -7.83 8.42 -26.86
CA CYS A 529 -9.28 8.59 -26.93
C CYS A 529 -9.67 10.04 -26.65
N SER A 530 -10.60 10.57 -27.46
CA SER A 530 -11.21 11.90 -27.32
C SER A 530 -12.69 11.85 -26.95
N LYS A 531 -13.21 10.66 -26.59
CA LYS A 531 -14.63 10.43 -26.29
C LYS A 531 -14.94 10.14 -24.83
N LYS A 532 -13.99 9.54 -24.10
CA LYS A 532 -14.14 9.21 -22.69
C LYS A 532 -12.83 9.43 -21.96
N ASN A 533 -12.94 9.77 -20.69
CA ASN A 533 -11.79 9.80 -19.81
C ASN A 533 -11.25 8.38 -19.57
N GLY A 534 -9.94 8.29 -19.45
CA GLY A 534 -9.25 7.07 -19.09
C GLY A 534 -9.16 6.91 -17.59
N LEU A 535 -9.26 5.68 -17.11
CA LEU A 535 -9.28 5.32 -15.70
C LEU A 535 -7.99 5.77 -15.00
N THR A 536 -6.84 5.46 -15.57
CA THR A 536 -5.55 5.92 -15.03
C THR A 536 -5.42 7.44 -15.10
N SER A 537 -5.93 8.06 -16.17
CA SER A 537 -5.92 9.53 -16.34
C SER A 537 -6.71 10.23 -15.23
N ILE A 538 -7.95 9.81 -14.97
CA ILE A 538 -8.77 10.38 -13.89
C ILE A 538 -8.12 10.15 -12.53
N ILE A 539 -7.72 8.90 -12.23
CA ILE A 539 -7.21 8.56 -10.90
C ILE A 539 -5.91 9.29 -10.59
N ILE A 540 -4.93 9.22 -11.50
CA ILE A 540 -3.63 9.85 -11.28
C ILE A 540 -3.75 11.37 -11.39
N GLY A 541 -4.56 11.88 -12.31
CA GLY A 541 -4.84 13.30 -12.46
C GLY A 541 -5.48 13.92 -11.21
N SER A 542 -6.49 13.25 -10.63
CA SER A 542 -7.20 13.77 -9.45
C SER A 542 -6.29 13.78 -8.22
N LEU A 543 -5.51 12.71 -8.01
CA LEU A 543 -4.54 12.63 -6.91
C LEU A 543 -3.42 13.67 -7.07
N ARG A 544 -2.98 13.93 -8.31
CA ARG A 544 -1.99 14.96 -8.64
C ARG A 544 -2.51 16.36 -8.32
N ASP A 545 -3.71 16.69 -8.76
CA ASP A 545 -4.30 18.01 -8.52
C ASP A 545 -4.59 18.23 -7.04
N LEU A 546 -5.10 17.23 -6.33
CA LEU A 546 -5.23 17.29 -4.87
C LEU A 546 -3.89 17.51 -4.18
N ARG A 547 -2.83 16.83 -4.60
CA ARG A 547 -1.52 17.05 -4.00
C ARG A 547 -1.01 18.46 -4.23
N VAL A 548 -0.95 18.90 -5.49
CA VAL A 548 -0.26 20.13 -5.89
C VAL A 548 -1.09 21.37 -5.54
N ASN A 549 -2.37 21.36 -5.89
CA ASN A 549 -3.22 22.55 -5.82
C ASN A 549 -3.98 22.67 -4.49
N TYR A 550 -4.12 21.57 -3.76
CA TYR A 550 -4.85 21.52 -2.49
C TYR A 550 -3.93 21.27 -1.30
N TYR A 551 -3.47 20.03 -1.04
CA TYR A 551 -2.76 19.68 0.19
C TYR A 551 -1.42 20.40 0.36
N LYS A 552 -0.60 20.56 -0.70
CA LYS A 552 0.68 21.29 -0.62
C LYS A 552 0.51 22.80 -0.37
N SER A 553 -0.61 23.36 -0.80
CA SER A 553 -0.95 24.77 -0.57
C SER A 553 -1.58 24.95 0.81
N LEU A 554 -2.49 24.05 1.19
CA LEU A 554 -3.20 24.06 2.47
C LEU A 554 -2.24 23.89 3.65
N SER A 555 -1.28 22.95 3.56
CA SER A 555 -0.29 22.70 4.63
C SER A 555 0.62 23.89 4.95
N LYS A 556 0.64 24.93 4.10
CA LYS A 556 1.42 26.15 4.32
C LYS A 556 0.63 27.28 4.98
N LYS A 557 -0.69 27.15 5.13
CA LYS A 557 -1.50 28.20 5.74
C LYS A 557 -1.17 28.36 7.23
N GLU A 558 -1.05 29.59 7.69
CA GLU A 558 -0.73 29.90 9.10
C GLU A 558 -1.92 29.65 10.05
N THR A 559 -3.15 29.64 9.54
CA THR A 559 -4.40 29.46 10.31
C THR A 559 -4.64 28.04 10.81
N LEU A 560 -3.85 27.06 10.35
CA LEU A 560 -4.01 25.66 10.72
C LEU A 560 -3.38 25.37 12.08
N THR A 561 -4.08 24.53 12.86
CA THR A 561 -3.48 23.87 14.03
C THR A 561 -2.31 22.98 13.60
N ASP A 562 -1.40 22.68 14.53
CA ASP A 562 -0.25 21.82 14.24
C ASP A 562 -0.69 20.42 13.79
N GLU A 563 -1.75 19.87 14.39
CA GLU A 563 -2.33 18.58 14.01
C GLU A 563 -2.86 18.59 12.57
N GLN A 564 -3.61 19.62 12.17
CA GLN A 564 -4.10 19.75 10.79
C GLN A 564 -2.95 19.93 9.80
N ARG A 565 -1.96 20.76 10.15
CA ARG A 565 -0.77 20.97 9.31
C ARG A 565 -0.02 19.66 9.10
N GLN A 566 0.14 18.89 10.16
CA GLN A 566 0.78 17.58 10.11
C GLN A 566 -0.03 16.63 9.22
N GLN A 567 -1.35 16.49 9.46
CA GLN A 567 -2.23 15.64 8.66
C GLN A 567 -2.10 15.94 7.16
N TYR A 568 -2.23 17.21 6.74
CA TYR A 568 -2.13 17.58 5.33
C TYR A 568 -0.74 17.37 4.74
N THR A 569 0.30 17.54 5.55
CA THR A 569 1.68 17.24 5.15
C THR A 569 1.84 15.75 4.87
N VAL A 570 1.34 14.89 5.76
CA VAL A 570 1.39 13.44 5.57
C VAL A 570 0.55 13.01 4.37
N VAL A 571 -0.65 13.58 4.16
CA VAL A 571 -1.46 13.32 2.95
C VAL A 571 -0.68 13.70 1.69
N SER A 572 -0.07 14.88 1.64
CA SER A 572 0.74 15.33 0.51
C SER A 572 1.94 14.42 0.23
N GLN A 573 2.55 13.86 1.27
CA GLN A 573 3.66 12.91 1.18
C GLN A 573 3.19 11.53 0.68
N ALA A 574 2.08 11.00 1.20
CA ALA A 574 1.48 9.76 0.71
C ALA A 574 1.10 9.86 -0.77
N LEU A 575 0.48 10.99 -1.18
CA LEU A 575 0.20 11.27 -2.58
C LEU A 575 1.48 11.32 -3.42
N LYS A 576 2.57 11.90 -2.91
CA LYS A 576 3.87 11.90 -3.60
C LYS A 576 4.37 10.48 -3.86
N VAL A 577 4.28 9.58 -2.87
CA VAL A 577 4.69 8.17 -2.98
C VAL A 577 3.93 7.48 -4.12
N ILE A 578 2.60 7.60 -4.14
CA ILE A 578 1.75 6.99 -5.18
C ILE A 578 2.03 7.59 -6.56
N LEU A 579 2.07 8.92 -6.66
CA LEU A 579 2.21 9.61 -7.95
C LEU A 579 3.55 9.33 -8.61
N ASN A 580 4.66 9.36 -7.86
CA ASN A 580 5.98 9.10 -8.41
C ASN A 580 6.15 7.65 -8.89
N ALA A 581 5.45 6.71 -8.25
CA ALA A 581 5.44 5.31 -8.69
C ALA A 581 4.49 5.03 -9.85
N SER A 582 3.43 5.83 -10.01
CA SER A 582 2.31 5.53 -10.91
C SER A 582 2.65 5.44 -12.40
N TYR A 583 3.62 6.22 -12.89
CA TYR A 583 4.04 6.11 -14.29
C TYR A 583 4.84 4.82 -14.53
N GLY A 584 5.68 4.43 -13.57
CA GLY A 584 6.57 3.28 -13.69
C GLY A 584 5.81 1.96 -13.72
N VAL A 585 4.68 1.86 -13.01
CA VAL A 585 3.91 0.61 -12.95
C VAL A 585 3.27 0.23 -14.29
N MET A 586 2.84 1.19 -15.11
CA MET A 586 2.31 0.90 -16.45
C MET A 586 3.38 0.39 -17.42
N GLY A 587 4.65 0.73 -17.17
CA GLY A 587 5.81 0.23 -17.91
C GLY A 587 6.44 -1.03 -17.31
N ALA A 588 5.95 -1.51 -16.17
CA ALA A 588 6.47 -2.69 -15.50
C ALA A 588 5.72 -3.94 -15.94
N GLU A 589 6.41 -4.87 -16.61
CA GLU A 589 5.78 -6.09 -17.13
C GLU A 589 5.08 -6.90 -16.05
N ILE A 590 5.55 -6.90 -14.81
CA ILE A 590 4.91 -7.63 -13.71
C ILE A 590 3.52 -7.08 -13.32
N PHE A 591 3.17 -5.87 -13.75
CA PHE A 591 1.90 -5.24 -13.43
C PHE A 591 0.75 -5.86 -14.24
N PRO A 592 -0.39 -6.25 -13.64
CA PRO A 592 -1.46 -6.93 -14.37
C PRO A 592 -2.09 -6.12 -15.50
N LEU A 593 -2.15 -4.79 -15.34
CA LEU A 593 -2.63 -3.86 -16.35
C LEU A 593 -1.47 -3.18 -17.10
N TYR A 594 -0.32 -3.85 -17.19
CA TYR A 594 0.82 -3.42 -18.00
C TYR A 594 0.38 -3.16 -19.44
N PHE A 595 0.67 -1.96 -19.93
CA PHE A 595 0.35 -1.57 -21.30
C PHE A 595 1.42 -0.66 -21.85
N LEU A 596 2.36 -1.27 -22.59
CA LEU A 596 3.53 -0.59 -23.15
C LEU A 596 3.20 0.68 -23.97
N PRO A 597 2.16 0.70 -24.83
CA PRO A 597 1.80 1.90 -25.58
C PRO A 597 1.53 3.12 -24.71
N ALA A 598 0.91 2.94 -23.52
CA ALA A 598 0.66 4.05 -22.61
C ALA A 598 1.95 4.54 -21.93
N ALA A 599 2.87 3.63 -21.57
CA ALA A 599 4.18 4.00 -21.01
C ALA A 599 5.07 4.72 -22.03
N GLU A 600 5.08 4.24 -23.28
CA GLU A 600 5.75 4.87 -24.41
C GLU A 600 5.18 6.25 -24.71
N ALA A 601 3.85 6.37 -24.79
CA ALA A 601 3.19 7.66 -25.01
C ALA A 601 3.54 8.67 -23.90
N THR A 602 3.57 8.23 -22.63
CA THR A 602 3.93 9.07 -21.49
C THR A 602 5.35 9.63 -21.63
N THR A 603 6.32 8.76 -21.90
CA THR A 603 7.72 9.18 -22.04
C THR A 603 7.98 9.97 -23.30
N ALA A 604 7.33 9.65 -24.42
CA ALA A 604 7.44 10.40 -25.67
C ALA A 604 6.92 11.83 -25.54
N VAL A 605 5.77 12.02 -24.92
CA VAL A 605 5.26 13.36 -24.62
C VAL A 605 6.21 14.09 -23.67
N GLY A 606 6.74 13.43 -22.64
CA GLY A 606 7.72 14.04 -21.73
C GLY A 606 8.97 14.54 -22.44
N ARG A 607 9.56 13.70 -23.31
CA ARG A 607 10.72 14.12 -24.13
C ARG A 607 10.36 15.27 -25.06
N HIS A 608 9.20 15.21 -25.71
CA HIS A 608 8.73 16.26 -26.60
C HIS A 608 8.56 17.59 -25.85
N THR A 609 7.91 17.59 -24.69
CA THR A 609 7.73 18.77 -23.84
C THR A 609 9.08 19.37 -23.44
N ILE A 610 10.03 18.57 -22.95
CA ILE A 610 11.36 19.07 -22.57
C ILE A 610 12.09 19.70 -23.78
N LEU A 611 12.04 19.06 -24.96
CA LEU A 611 12.64 19.61 -26.18
C LEU A 611 12.00 20.93 -26.60
N GLU A 612 10.67 21.06 -26.53
CA GLU A 612 9.98 22.30 -26.84
C GLU A 612 10.33 23.43 -25.86
N THR A 613 10.48 23.11 -24.57
CA THR A 613 10.93 24.07 -23.56
C THR A 613 12.38 24.50 -23.78
N ILE A 614 13.27 23.58 -24.16
CA ILE A 614 14.66 23.91 -24.53
C ILE A 614 14.67 24.87 -25.74
N ASN A 615 13.94 24.53 -26.80
CA ASN A 615 13.84 25.37 -27.99
C ASN A 615 13.30 26.77 -27.66
N LYS A 616 12.33 26.86 -26.74
CA LYS A 616 11.80 28.14 -26.26
C LYS A 616 12.86 28.94 -25.52
N CYS A 617 13.56 28.33 -24.55
CA CYS A 617 14.66 28.95 -23.81
C CYS A 617 15.70 29.54 -24.77
N GLU A 618 16.19 28.73 -25.71
CA GLU A 618 17.17 29.15 -26.71
C GLU A 618 16.63 30.28 -27.60
N GLY A 619 15.37 30.18 -28.04
CA GLY A 619 14.71 31.19 -28.88
C GLY A 619 14.52 32.56 -28.21
N ILE A 620 14.54 32.63 -26.88
CA ILE A 620 14.50 33.90 -26.12
C ILE A 620 15.85 34.25 -25.49
N GLY A 621 16.93 33.60 -25.92
CA GLY A 621 18.31 33.91 -25.52
C GLY A 621 18.71 33.39 -24.15
N ILE A 622 18.02 32.38 -23.62
CA ILE A 622 18.41 31.68 -22.38
C ILE A 622 19.30 30.49 -22.76
N GLU A 623 20.47 30.41 -22.15
CA GLU A 623 21.36 29.25 -22.29
C GLU A 623 20.91 28.11 -21.36
N VAL A 624 20.57 26.94 -21.94
CA VAL A 624 20.35 25.70 -21.20
C VAL A 624 21.70 25.02 -20.96
N LEU A 625 22.00 24.74 -19.69
CA LEU A 625 23.26 24.12 -19.25
C LEU A 625 23.15 22.62 -19.10
N TYR A 626 22.02 22.15 -18.59
CA TYR A 626 21.74 20.75 -18.30
C TYR A 626 20.23 20.55 -18.26
N GLY A 627 19.78 19.33 -18.49
CA GLY A 627 18.39 18.94 -18.37
C GLY A 627 18.29 17.50 -17.91
N ASP A 628 17.51 17.27 -16.88
CA ASP A 628 17.06 15.93 -16.52
C ASP A 628 15.62 15.74 -17.03
N THR A 629 15.10 14.54 -16.83
CA THR A 629 13.81 14.05 -17.31
C THR A 629 12.63 15.02 -17.09
N ASP A 630 12.65 15.81 -16.02
CA ASP A 630 11.60 16.75 -15.63
C ASP A 630 12.10 18.15 -15.25
N SER A 631 13.39 18.45 -15.41
CA SER A 631 13.95 19.75 -15.00
C SER A 631 15.02 20.28 -15.94
N LEU A 632 15.14 21.61 -16.02
CA LEU A 632 16.11 22.33 -16.82
C LEU A 632 16.94 23.29 -15.95
N PHE A 633 18.25 23.30 -16.19
CA PHE A 633 19.20 24.19 -15.54
C PHE A 633 19.58 25.28 -16.53
N ILE A 634 19.13 26.50 -16.27
CA ILE A 634 19.27 27.64 -17.18
C ILE A 634 20.17 28.71 -16.58
N LYS A 635 20.98 29.34 -17.43
CA LYS A 635 22.01 30.29 -16.99
C LYS A 635 21.54 31.73 -17.06
N ASN A 636 21.65 32.42 -15.93
CA ASN A 636 21.44 33.86 -15.78
C ASN A 636 20.18 34.40 -16.52
N PRO A 637 19.01 33.74 -16.39
CA PRO A 637 17.79 34.26 -17.01
C PRO A 637 17.32 35.53 -16.29
N THR A 638 16.64 36.43 -17.01
CA THR A 638 15.88 37.52 -16.41
C THR A 638 14.52 37.02 -15.92
N GLU A 639 13.86 37.75 -15.00
CA GLU A 639 12.52 37.40 -14.53
C GLU A 639 11.49 37.37 -15.67
N GLU A 640 11.58 38.32 -16.62
CA GLU A 640 10.73 38.35 -17.81
C GLU A 640 10.95 37.12 -18.71
N GLN A 641 12.21 36.69 -18.86
CA GLN A 641 12.57 35.48 -19.59
C GLN A 641 11.97 34.24 -18.93
N ILE A 642 12.07 34.11 -17.60
CA ILE A 642 11.46 33.01 -16.84
C ILE A 642 9.94 33.00 -17.07
N GLN A 643 9.28 34.15 -16.95
CA GLN A 643 7.83 34.25 -17.11
C GLN A 643 7.39 33.83 -18.53
N LYS A 644 8.13 34.22 -19.57
CA LYS A 644 7.87 33.79 -20.96
C LYS A 644 8.03 32.28 -21.19
N VAL A 645 8.83 31.59 -20.38
CA VAL A 645 8.95 30.12 -20.41
C VAL A 645 7.77 29.48 -19.68
N ILE A 646 7.31 30.07 -18.56
CA ILE A 646 6.17 29.57 -17.79
C ILE A 646 4.84 29.70 -18.54
N GLU A 647 4.68 30.74 -19.36
CA GLU A 647 3.45 31.03 -20.13
C GLU A 647 3.30 30.22 -21.43
N GLN A 648 4.31 29.42 -21.79
CA GLN A 648 4.25 28.49 -22.93
C GLN A 648 3.34 27.30 -22.60
#